data_AF-A3YWW1-F1
#
_entry.id   AF-A3YWW1-F1
#
_cell.length_a   1.000
_cell.length_b   1.000
_cell.length_c   1.000
_cell.angle_alpha   90.00
_cell.angle_beta   90.00
_cell.angle_gamma   90.00
#
_symmetry.space_group_name_H-M   'P 1'
#
loop_
_entity.id
_entity.type
_entity.pdbx_description
1 polymer ?
#
loop_
_entity_poly.entity_id
_entity_poly.type
_entity_poly.pdbx_seq_one_letter_code
_entity_poly.pdbx_strand_id
1 'polypeptide(L)'
;MDPAQTAEPGLLIADRYRLEAELSRSPQGVLWRASDQLAGGALMALRQLGPEQDQEHWRQLWSRLQGVLHPQIPRIGEAIPRGDELWLVREWQGGPTYRELLEARRERQLVFGAGEVLLLVRQLLPVLAALHGQDLVHGDLSPANLLRRDRDGLPVLLDFGLVRDGSIEAPAGGATPGYAPAELGRGEPVQPWMDLHALGVVALVLLTGDEPAALLDPTTLAWSWPAADQLDPALREPLERLLSSDPDQRFATASQALEAFQELPMPESLGPVARADRTVALVPPSVPPPVEPPRAPAPTPPVAVLRSRQQVKDEAVEGRLWPVVMALVFSAVVGISLGWWLLGRGKAPSEEVRETPQRPLTASLPPGEVDQRQELLNRLRALQVDRGWFLNLVDANLMAQFPERGGRLPSDALEDSPLRKVWNELAEEWLARVEQLPIAVRRKLGSFSASDWEGQQRRLAAQGLSAPVLRQLVSGNAQALLPGRSSMDIPPEPFRQLWYAAAQQTLESLRVEPILATPGQARVQSAELEANGARVFPIRIPRGHQLVLGVNGSPLMQMSIFDAQGNLLEPKGPLRVVSLGVVPGNQAQLLISNEGVAPAFITLSLRADPPPPVPSPPEPAERPEPESQPEETPSRQQPSAPVTPEPDQRRPPQPQAPSPPESVSPQAR
;
A
#
# COMPACT_ATOMS: atom_id res chain seq x y z
N MET A 1 38.02 19.60 28.37
CA MET A 1 37.73 18.16 28.25
C MET A 1 36.56 17.90 29.16
N ASP A 2 35.35 17.89 28.61
CA ASP A 2 34.16 17.54 29.38
C ASP A 2 34.19 16.03 29.67
N PRO A 3 33.88 15.60 30.90
CA PRO A 3 33.77 14.18 31.22
C PRO A 3 32.68 13.56 30.33
N ALA A 4 32.89 12.31 29.91
CA ALA A 4 31.97 11.55 29.07
C ALA A 4 30.53 11.62 29.62
N GLN A 5 29.72 12.52 29.06
CA GLN A 5 28.30 12.57 29.35
C GLN A 5 27.70 11.26 28.87
N THR A 6 27.10 10.52 29.79
CA THR A 6 26.32 9.33 29.45
C THR A 6 25.27 9.72 28.41
N ALA A 7 25.14 8.92 27.35
CA ALA A 7 24.16 9.20 26.30
C ALA A 7 22.75 9.16 26.90
N GLU A 8 22.04 10.29 26.82
CA GLU A 8 20.68 10.46 27.32
C GLU A 8 19.79 11.13 26.25
N PRO A 9 18.46 10.91 26.29
CA PRO A 9 17.52 11.64 25.45
C PRO A 9 17.73 13.16 25.52
N GLY A 10 17.78 13.80 24.36
CA GLY A 10 18.03 15.24 24.21
C GLY A 10 19.48 15.61 23.93
N LEU A 11 20.45 14.69 24.14
CA LEU A 11 21.86 14.90 23.78
C LEU A 11 22.01 15.13 22.28
N LEU A 12 22.84 16.11 21.91
CA LEU A 12 23.22 16.38 20.52
C LEU A 12 24.54 15.67 20.19
N ILE A 13 24.54 14.86 19.12
CA ILE A 13 25.71 14.24 18.53
C ILE A 13 26.13 15.07 17.30
N ALA A 14 27.41 15.48 17.27
CA ALA A 14 28.00 16.34 16.24
C ALA A 14 27.18 17.62 15.93
N ASP A 15 26.55 18.21 16.96
CA ASP A 15 25.67 19.38 16.85
C ASP A 15 24.54 19.24 15.81
N ARG A 16 24.19 18.00 15.44
CA ARG A 16 23.27 17.69 14.33
C ARG A 16 22.19 16.69 14.72
N TYR A 17 22.55 15.58 15.35
CA TYR A 17 21.60 14.51 15.67
C TYR A 17 21.18 14.61 17.12
N ARG A 18 19.90 14.88 17.36
CA ARG A 18 19.33 14.92 18.72
C ARG A 18 18.80 13.55 19.09
N LEU A 19 19.35 12.92 20.12
CA LEU A 19 18.86 11.63 20.61
C LEU A 19 17.43 11.78 21.16
N GLU A 20 16.55 10.84 20.83
CA GLU A 20 15.16 10.82 21.29
C GLU A 20 14.89 9.68 22.26
N ALA A 21 15.33 8.46 21.92
CA ALA A 21 15.06 7.27 22.72
C ALA A 21 16.12 6.19 22.47
N GLU A 22 16.53 5.50 23.53
CA GLU A 22 17.27 4.24 23.43
C GLU A 22 16.30 3.15 22.97
N LEU A 23 16.64 2.44 21.90
CA LEU A 23 15.81 1.39 21.31
C LEU A 23 16.27 0.01 21.77
N SER A 24 17.58 -0.20 21.82
CA SER A 24 18.16 -1.47 22.25
C SER A 24 19.60 -1.33 22.70
N ARG A 25 20.06 -2.30 23.50
CA ARG A 25 21.42 -2.43 23.98
C ARG A 25 21.89 -3.86 23.78
N SER A 26 22.97 -4.04 23.02
CA SER A 26 23.54 -5.34 22.71
C SER A 26 25.07 -5.31 22.79
N PRO A 27 25.76 -6.46 22.65
CA PRO A 27 27.22 -6.49 22.53
C PRO A 27 27.76 -5.67 21.35
N GLN A 28 26.92 -5.38 20.36
CA GLN A 28 27.22 -4.53 19.20
C GLN A 28 26.97 -3.04 19.48
N GLY A 29 26.80 -2.64 20.74
CA GLY A 29 26.56 -1.27 21.16
C GLY A 29 25.10 -0.91 21.42
N VAL A 30 24.86 0.39 21.66
CA VAL A 30 23.53 0.93 22.00
C VAL A 30 22.91 1.55 20.75
N LEU A 31 21.68 1.15 20.41
CA LEU A 31 20.94 1.71 19.29
C LEU A 31 19.97 2.78 19.79
N TRP A 32 20.04 3.95 19.17
CA TRP A 32 19.23 5.13 19.49
C TRP A 32 18.39 5.55 18.29
N ARG A 33 17.18 6.02 18.56
CA ARG A 33 16.44 6.88 17.63
C ARG A 33 16.88 8.32 17.84
N ALA A 34 17.12 9.05 16.76
CA ALA A 34 17.49 10.46 16.80
C ALA A 34 16.78 11.25 15.69
N SER A 35 16.70 12.57 15.83
CA SER A 35 16.25 13.48 14.78
C SER A 35 17.41 14.35 14.26
N ASP A 36 17.58 14.37 12.93
CA ASP A 36 18.55 15.22 12.24
C ASP A 36 18.04 16.67 12.19
N GLN A 37 18.65 17.54 12.99
CA GLN A 37 18.25 18.95 13.11
C GLN A 37 18.54 19.76 11.83
N LEU A 38 19.47 19.31 10.98
CA LEU A 38 19.79 19.99 9.72
C LEU A 38 18.93 19.51 8.55
N ALA A 39 18.35 18.32 8.64
CA ALA A 39 17.45 17.75 7.65
C ALA A 39 15.97 17.83 8.06
N GLY A 40 15.56 18.95 8.67
CA GLY A 40 14.16 19.21 9.01
C GLY A 40 13.57 18.26 10.06
N GLY A 41 14.40 17.66 10.92
CA GLY A 41 13.95 16.70 11.93
C GLY A 41 13.75 15.28 11.39
N ALA A 42 14.35 14.93 10.25
CA ALA A 42 14.30 13.57 9.71
C ALA A 42 14.75 12.54 10.77
N LEU A 43 14.00 11.45 10.91
CA LEU A 43 14.32 10.39 11.86
C LEU A 43 15.51 9.57 11.37
N MET A 44 16.41 9.27 12.30
CA MET A 44 17.64 8.53 12.09
C MET A 44 17.79 7.45 13.16
N ALA A 45 18.52 6.38 12.83
CA ALA A 45 18.99 5.39 13.79
C ALA A 45 20.50 5.54 13.98
N LEU A 46 20.95 5.68 15.22
CA LEU A 46 22.34 5.88 15.60
C LEU A 46 22.81 4.72 16.48
N ARG A 47 23.85 4.02 16.06
CA ARG A 47 24.48 2.98 16.86
C ARG A 47 25.74 3.52 17.52
N GLN A 48 25.77 3.51 18.85
CA GLN A 48 26.89 3.91 19.68
C GLN A 48 27.77 2.70 19.96
N LEU A 49 29.02 2.74 19.49
CA LEU A 49 30.06 1.75 19.75
C LEU A 49 30.97 2.21 20.88
N GLY A 50 31.26 1.31 21.82
CA GLY A 50 32.14 1.56 22.96
C GLY A 50 33.64 1.57 22.59
N PRO A 51 34.50 2.00 23.54
CA PRO A 51 35.94 2.14 23.34
C PRO A 51 36.67 0.80 23.10
N GLU A 52 36.07 -0.32 23.49
CA GLU A 52 36.62 -1.67 23.26
C GLU A 52 36.59 -2.11 21.79
N GLN A 53 35.84 -1.41 20.94
CA GLN A 53 35.71 -1.73 19.52
C GLN A 53 36.83 -1.08 18.69
N ASP A 54 37.28 -1.76 17.63
CA ASP A 54 38.22 -1.17 16.67
C ASP A 54 37.52 -0.09 15.83
N GLN A 55 37.62 1.16 16.29
CA GLN A 55 36.94 2.29 15.66
C GLN A 55 37.44 2.58 14.24
N GLU A 56 38.74 2.37 13.97
CA GLU A 56 39.30 2.65 12.66
C GLU A 56 38.81 1.62 11.64
N HIS A 57 38.78 0.34 12.03
CA HIS A 57 38.17 -0.71 11.25
C HIS A 57 36.69 -0.41 10.94
N TRP A 58 35.91 -0.05 11.96
CA TRP A 58 34.49 0.29 11.78
C TRP A 58 34.27 1.50 10.88
N ARG A 59 35.12 2.53 10.94
CA ARG A 59 35.04 3.69 10.05
C ARG A 59 35.29 3.32 8.60
N GLN A 60 36.30 2.51 8.32
CA GLN A 60 36.62 2.03 6.97
C GLN A 60 35.46 1.20 6.42
N LEU A 61 34.93 0.29 7.23
CA LEU A 61 33.82 -0.57 6.87
C LEU A 61 32.52 0.22 6.63
N TRP A 62 32.22 1.19 7.49
CA TRP A 62 31.06 2.07 7.32
C TRP A 62 31.15 2.91 6.05
N SER A 63 32.36 3.39 5.71
CA SER A 63 32.60 4.08 4.45
C SER A 63 32.36 3.21 3.22
N ARG A 64 32.66 1.89 3.28
CA ARG A 64 32.33 0.96 2.21
C ARG A 64 30.82 0.74 2.09
N LEU A 65 30.14 0.56 3.23
CA LEU A 65 28.69 0.40 3.29
C LEU A 65 27.92 1.61 2.74
N GLN A 66 28.45 2.83 2.86
CA GLN A 66 27.88 4.02 2.20
C GLN A 66 27.81 3.90 0.66
N GLY A 67 28.68 3.10 0.06
CA GLY A 67 28.68 2.79 -1.37
C GLY A 67 27.63 1.76 -1.79
N VAL A 68 26.96 1.09 -0.84
CA VAL A 68 25.92 0.10 -1.12
C VAL A 68 24.58 0.81 -1.29
N LEU A 69 24.11 0.92 -2.53
CA LEU A 69 22.81 1.52 -2.85
C LEU A 69 21.81 0.42 -3.21
N HIS A 70 20.89 0.11 -2.28
CA HIS A 70 19.82 -0.84 -2.51
C HIS A 70 18.52 -0.39 -1.80
N PRO A 71 17.33 -0.50 -2.41
CA PRO A 71 16.07 -0.03 -1.81
C PRO A 71 15.67 -0.73 -0.50
N GLN A 72 16.25 -1.90 -0.23
CA GLN A 72 16.03 -2.71 0.98
C GLN A 72 17.21 -2.66 1.97
N ILE A 73 18.16 -1.74 1.75
CA ILE A 73 19.21 -1.38 2.70
C ILE A 73 18.98 0.09 3.09
N PRO A 74 18.85 0.44 4.38
CA PRO A 74 18.71 1.83 4.81
C PRO A 74 19.91 2.65 4.33
N ARG A 75 19.68 3.91 3.93
CA ARG A 75 20.80 4.77 3.55
C ARG A 75 21.76 4.92 4.72
N ILE A 76 23.03 4.62 4.46
CA ILE A 76 24.10 4.71 5.44
C ILE A 76 24.62 6.15 5.47
N GLY A 77 24.58 6.76 6.64
CA GLY A 77 25.09 8.10 6.91
C GLY A 77 26.53 8.07 7.39
N GLU A 78 26.97 9.16 8.01
CA GLU A 78 28.34 9.31 8.51
C GLU A 78 28.67 8.42 9.73
N ALA A 79 29.95 8.13 9.92
CA ALA A 79 30.51 7.56 11.14
C ALA A 79 31.17 8.69 11.94
N ILE A 80 30.63 9.00 13.12
CA ILE A 80 30.98 10.20 13.89
C ILE A 80 31.83 9.79 15.09
N PRO A 81 33.12 10.15 15.13
CA PRO A 81 33.94 9.97 16.32
C PRO A 81 33.56 11.01 17.38
N ARG A 82 33.37 10.58 18.63
CA ARG A 82 33.12 11.46 19.78
C ARG A 82 33.84 10.92 21.02
N GLY A 83 34.96 11.55 21.38
CA GLY A 83 35.80 11.04 22.47
C GLY A 83 36.34 9.66 22.10
N ASP A 84 36.13 8.68 22.99
CA ASP A 84 36.52 7.28 22.77
C ASP A 84 35.35 6.42 22.25
N GLU A 85 34.33 7.04 21.65
CA GLU A 85 33.17 6.35 21.09
C GLU A 85 33.01 6.64 19.59
N LEU A 86 32.40 5.70 18.88
CA LEU A 86 32.04 5.86 17.47
C LEU A 86 30.53 5.73 17.29
N TRP A 87 29.94 6.72 16.61
CA TRP A 87 28.50 6.78 16.36
C TRP A 87 28.21 6.54 14.89
N LEU A 88 27.54 5.43 14.57
CA LEU A 88 27.22 5.01 13.22
C LEU A 88 25.79 5.43 12.86
N VAL A 89 25.64 6.32 11.88
CA VAL A 89 24.34 6.92 11.51
C VAL A 89 23.73 6.19 10.32
N ARG A 90 22.44 5.84 10.38
CA ARG A 90 21.66 5.32 9.24
C ARG A 90 20.23 5.88 9.20
N GLU A 91 19.60 5.81 8.04
CA GLU A 91 18.18 6.14 7.85
C GLU A 91 17.28 5.30 8.79
N TRP A 92 16.31 5.98 9.41
CA TRP A 92 15.26 5.31 10.18
C TRP A 92 14.27 4.62 9.24
N GLN A 93 13.93 3.37 9.53
CA GLN A 93 12.93 2.62 8.79
C GLN A 93 11.74 2.29 9.70
N GLY A 94 10.55 2.68 9.26
CA GLY A 94 9.30 2.38 9.95
C GLY A 94 8.73 1.02 9.55
N GLY A 95 8.38 0.23 10.55
CA GLY A 95 7.66 -1.04 10.41
C GLY A 95 8.10 -2.07 11.46
N PRO A 96 7.35 -3.16 11.61
CA PRO A 96 7.70 -4.21 12.55
C PRO A 96 8.85 -5.08 12.04
N THR A 97 9.70 -5.55 12.95
CA THR A 97 10.69 -6.58 12.65
C THR A 97 10.01 -7.93 12.38
N TYR A 98 10.67 -8.83 11.65
CA TYR A 98 10.17 -10.19 11.47
C TYR A 98 10.12 -10.96 12.80
N ARG A 99 10.95 -10.57 13.78
CA ARG A 99 10.86 -11.04 15.17
C ARG A 99 9.52 -10.62 15.81
N GLU A 100 9.16 -9.35 15.74
CA GLU A 100 7.88 -8.84 16.29
C GLU A 100 6.68 -9.44 15.56
N LEU A 101 6.75 -9.57 14.23
CA LEU A 101 5.71 -10.23 13.44
C LEU A 101 5.55 -11.70 13.83
N LEU A 102 6.65 -12.39 14.08
CA LEU A 102 6.62 -13.77 14.53
C LEU A 102 6.00 -13.91 15.92
N GLU A 103 6.38 -13.03 16.86
CA GLU A 103 5.81 -13.02 18.21
C GLU A 103 4.31 -12.74 18.20
N ALA A 104 3.86 -11.73 17.45
CA ALA A 104 2.45 -11.39 17.30
C ALA A 104 1.63 -12.53 16.66
N ARG A 105 2.23 -13.32 15.76
CA ARG A 105 1.59 -14.52 15.19
C ARG A 105 1.56 -15.67 16.19
N ARG A 106 2.66 -15.88 16.93
CA ARG A 106 2.74 -16.93 17.96
C ARG A 106 1.68 -16.74 19.04
N GLU A 107 1.41 -15.52 19.46
CA GLU A 107 0.32 -15.18 20.39
C GLU A 107 -1.06 -15.60 19.88
N ARG A 108 -1.24 -15.62 18.55
CA ARG A 108 -2.47 -16.01 17.86
C ARG A 108 -2.45 -17.47 17.39
N GLN A 109 -1.44 -18.25 17.80
CA GLN A 109 -1.21 -19.62 17.33
C GLN A 109 -1.08 -19.73 15.81
N LEU A 110 -0.46 -18.73 15.18
CA LEU A 110 -0.17 -18.68 13.75
C LEU A 110 1.34 -18.75 13.50
N VAL A 111 1.70 -19.18 12.30
CA VAL A 111 3.07 -19.17 11.74
C VAL A 111 3.07 -18.52 10.35
N PHE A 112 4.24 -18.32 9.75
CA PHE A 112 4.32 -17.86 8.36
C PHE A 112 3.99 -18.99 7.40
N GLY A 113 3.19 -18.68 6.38
CA GLY A 113 2.92 -19.63 5.31
C GLY A 113 4.13 -19.81 4.39
N ALA A 114 4.22 -20.96 3.73
CA ALA A 114 5.26 -21.27 2.76
C ALA A 114 5.40 -20.18 1.68
N GLY A 115 4.29 -19.62 1.20
CA GLY A 115 4.31 -18.53 0.21
C GLY A 115 4.90 -17.22 0.72
N GLU A 116 4.67 -16.88 1.99
CA GLU A 116 5.27 -15.69 2.61
C GLU A 116 6.77 -15.83 2.76
N VAL A 117 7.22 -17.02 3.19
CA VAL A 117 8.64 -17.32 3.38
C VAL A 117 9.36 -17.38 2.04
N LEU A 118 8.76 -18.00 1.02
CA LEU A 118 9.29 -17.99 -0.34
C LEU A 118 9.44 -16.56 -0.88
N LEU A 119 8.41 -15.71 -0.69
CA LEU A 119 8.47 -14.32 -1.11
C LEU A 119 9.57 -13.54 -0.38
N LEU A 120 9.69 -13.72 0.93
CA LEU A 120 10.76 -13.12 1.74
C LEU A 120 12.15 -13.52 1.22
N VAL A 121 12.39 -14.82 1.01
CA VAL A 121 13.68 -15.34 0.52
C VAL A 121 14.00 -14.73 -0.85
N ARG A 122 13.04 -14.72 -1.79
CA ARG A 122 13.20 -14.10 -3.11
C ARG A 122 13.51 -12.61 -3.04
N GLN A 123 12.95 -11.90 -2.06
CA GLN A 123 13.18 -10.48 -1.87
C GLN A 123 14.50 -10.16 -1.15
N LEU A 124 15.06 -11.08 -0.36
CA LEU A 124 16.32 -10.88 0.36
C LEU A 124 17.55 -11.33 -0.43
N LEU A 125 17.44 -12.35 -1.28
CA LEU A 125 18.58 -12.83 -2.07
C LEU A 125 19.20 -11.75 -2.98
N PRO A 126 18.44 -10.85 -3.65
CA PRO A 126 19.03 -9.71 -4.37
C PRO A 126 19.78 -8.74 -3.46
N VAL A 127 19.30 -8.55 -2.22
CA VAL A 127 19.95 -7.68 -1.22
C VAL A 127 21.30 -8.26 -0.83
N LEU A 128 21.34 -9.57 -0.54
CA LEU A 128 22.56 -10.28 -0.21
C LEU A 128 23.53 -10.29 -1.39
N ALA A 129 23.05 -10.51 -2.62
CA ALA A 129 23.88 -10.43 -3.82
C ALA A 129 24.53 -9.05 -4.00
N ALA A 130 23.79 -7.97 -3.74
CA ALA A 130 24.32 -6.61 -3.82
C ALA A 130 25.40 -6.34 -2.75
N LEU A 131 25.22 -6.87 -1.54
CA LEU A 131 26.19 -6.75 -0.45
C LEU A 131 27.45 -7.58 -0.74
N HIS A 132 27.26 -8.86 -1.08
CA HIS A 132 28.34 -9.81 -1.40
C HIS A 132 29.16 -9.36 -2.63
N GLY A 133 28.53 -8.69 -3.59
CA GLY A 133 29.22 -8.10 -4.74
C GLY A 133 30.19 -6.95 -4.40
N GLN A 134 30.15 -6.45 -3.17
CA GLN A 134 31.14 -5.49 -2.63
C GLN A 134 32.10 -6.14 -1.61
N ASP A 135 32.20 -7.47 -1.60
CA ASP A 135 32.98 -8.27 -0.64
C ASP A 135 32.57 -8.04 0.84
N LEU A 136 31.34 -7.56 1.04
CA LEU A 136 30.75 -7.35 2.36
C LEU A 136 29.82 -8.52 2.68
N VAL A 137 29.93 -9.08 3.88
CA VAL A 137 29.04 -10.13 4.40
C VAL A 137 28.27 -9.56 5.58
N HIS A 138 26.96 -9.82 5.70
CA HIS A 138 26.13 -9.27 6.79
C HIS A 138 26.54 -9.80 8.17
N GLY A 139 26.72 -11.11 8.30
CA GLY A 139 27.27 -11.76 9.49
C GLY A 139 26.30 -11.94 10.66
N ASP A 140 25.22 -11.16 10.73
CA ASP A 140 24.19 -11.27 11.79
C ASP A 140 22.75 -11.33 11.26
N LEU A 141 22.51 -12.10 10.20
CA LEU A 141 21.16 -12.17 9.62
C LEU A 141 20.22 -12.93 10.57
N SER A 142 19.18 -12.25 11.06
CA SER A 142 18.18 -12.82 11.98
C SER A 142 16.82 -12.10 11.82
N PRO A 143 15.71 -12.64 12.37
CA PRO A 143 14.40 -11.99 12.28
C PRO A 143 14.35 -10.61 12.97
N ALA A 144 15.25 -10.35 13.93
CA ALA A 144 15.33 -9.05 14.60
C ALA A 144 16.01 -7.98 13.73
N ASN A 145 16.91 -8.41 12.83
CA ASN A 145 17.63 -7.54 11.90
C ASN A 145 16.93 -7.44 10.53
N LEU A 146 15.71 -7.97 10.42
CA LEU A 146 14.86 -7.87 9.23
C LEU A 146 13.59 -7.10 9.60
N LEU A 147 13.35 -5.99 8.90
CA LEU A 147 12.17 -5.15 9.12
C LEU A 147 11.24 -5.21 7.93
N ARG A 148 9.94 -5.40 8.17
CA ARG A 148 8.92 -5.27 7.13
C ARG A 148 8.47 -3.82 7.05
N ARG A 149 8.88 -3.14 5.99
CA ARG A 149 8.67 -1.69 5.86
C ARG A 149 7.19 -1.34 5.65
N ASP A 150 6.68 -0.37 6.39
CA ASP A 150 5.24 -0.02 6.36
C ASP A 150 4.77 0.51 5.00
N ARG A 151 5.59 1.34 4.33
CA ARG A 151 5.19 2.04 3.10
C ARG A 151 4.96 1.14 1.89
N ASP A 152 5.62 0.00 1.81
CA ASP A 152 5.59 -0.89 0.64
C ASP A 152 5.61 -2.38 0.97
N GLY A 153 5.72 -2.75 2.24
CA GLY A 153 5.73 -4.14 2.70
C GLY A 153 7.01 -4.91 2.40
N LEU A 154 8.06 -4.26 1.87
CA LEU A 154 9.31 -4.92 1.52
C LEU A 154 10.15 -5.23 2.77
N PRO A 155 10.87 -6.37 2.80
CA PRO A 155 11.82 -6.66 3.86
C PRO A 155 13.06 -5.78 3.68
N VAL A 156 13.48 -5.14 4.76
CA VAL A 156 14.63 -4.26 4.83
C VAL A 156 15.64 -4.86 5.79
N LEU A 157 16.88 -5.01 5.32
CA LEU A 157 17.99 -5.53 6.11
C LEU A 157 18.56 -4.41 6.99
N LEU A 158 18.56 -4.63 8.31
CA LEU A 158 19.02 -3.69 9.32
C LEU A 158 20.32 -4.17 9.98
N ASP A 159 20.95 -3.28 10.73
CA ASP A 159 21.98 -3.59 11.72
C ASP A 159 23.16 -4.42 11.20
N PHE A 160 24.02 -3.72 10.45
CA PHE A 160 25.30 -4.19 9.93
C PHE A 160 26.40 -4.36 10.98
N GLY A 161 26.03 -4.65 12.23
CA GLY A 161 26.93 -4.68 13.40
C GLY A 161 27.94 -5.84 13.41
N LEU A 162 27.89 -6.72 12.40
CA LEU A 162 28.92 -7.72 12.10
C LEU A 162 29.33 -7.74 10.63
N VAL A 163 29.03 -6.67 9.89
CA VAL A 163 29.48 -6.61 8.51
C VAL A 163 30.99 -6.68 8.50
N ARG A 164 31.52 -7.59 7.68
CA ARG A 164 32.95 -7.87 7.60
C ARG A 164 33.39 -7.91 6.16
N ASP A 165 34.60 -7.43 5.94
CA ASP A 165 35.37 -7.76 4.75
C ASP A 165 35.83 -9.22 4.88
N GLY A 166 35.60 -10.03 3.84
CA GLY A 166 35.88 -11.47 3.86
C GLY A 166 37.33 -11.91 4.11
N SER A 167 38.22 -10.97 4.47
CA SER A 167 39.65 -11.16 4.77
C SER A 167 40.00 -11.19 6.26
N ILE A 168 39.03 -10.98 7.17
CA ILE A 168 39.29 -10.82 8.60
C ILE A 168 38.75 -12.03 9.40
N GLU A 169 39.55 -12.53 10.34
CA GLU A 169 39.15 -13.55 11.31
C GLU A 169 37.98 -13.05 12.18
N ALA A 170 37.00 -13.93 12.42
CA ALA A 170 35.81 -13.58 13.17
C ALA A 170 36.11 -13.42 14.67
N PRO A 171 35.94 -12.25 15.32
CA PRO A 171 35.90 -12.20 16.78
C PRO A 171 34.73 -13.05 17.28
N ALA A 172 35.03 -13.91 18.26
CA ALA A 172 34.05 -14.76 18.93
C ALA A 172 33.02 -13.88 19.67
N GLY A 173 31.72 -14.11 19.42
CA GLY A 173 30.63 -13.57 20.24
C GLY A 173 29.77 -12.44 19.65
N GLY A 174 29.83 -12.19 18.34
CA GLY A 174 29.02 -11.15 17.70
C GLY A 174 27.63 -11.60 17.20
N ALA A 175 27.53 -12.83 16.69
CA ALA A 175 26.37 -13.32 15.94
C ALA A 175 25.23 -13.79 16.85
N THR A 176 24.00 -13.62 16.37
CA THR A 176 22.80 -14.11 17.05
C THR A 176 22.85 -15.63 17.21
N PRO A 177 22.77 -16.17 18.44
CA PRO A 177 22.91 -17.61 18.68
C PRO A 177 21.95 -18.46 17.84
N GLY A 178 22.49 -19.50 17.20
CA GLY A 178 21.71 -20.47 16.43
C GLY A 178 21.37 -20.08 14.99
N TYR A 179 21.60 -18.83 14.56
CA TYR A 179 21.40 -18.42 13.17
C TYR A 179 22.66 -18.56 12.31
N ALA A 180 23.82 -18.30 12.92
CA ALA A 180 25.10 -18.42 12.26
C ALA A 180 25.54 -19.90 12.10
N PRO A 181 26.25 -20.23 11.01
CA PRO A 181 26.88 -21.54 10.87
C PRO A 181 27.98 -21.76 11.92
N ALA A 182 28.26 -23.02 12.24
CA ALA A 182 29.21 -23.39 13.30
C ALA A 182 30.62 -22.87 13.03
N GLU A 183 31.03 -22.81 11.76
CA GLU A 183 32.29 -22.28 11.25
C GLU A 183 32.51 -20.83 11.72
N LEU A 184 31.46 -19.99 11.68
CA LEU A 184 31.53 -18.61 12.17
C LEU A 184 31.78 -18.56 13.70
N GLY A 185 31.17 -19.50 14.44
CA GLY A 185 31.39 -19.64 15.89
C GLY A 185 32.79 -20.15 16.25
N ARG A 186 33.47 -20.86 15.35
CA ARG A 186 34.86 -21.32 15.51
C ARG A 186 35.90 -20.25 15.17
N GLY A 187 35.47 -19.07 14.72
CA GLY A 187 36.38 -18.00 14.32
C GLY A 187 36.88 -18.09 12.88
N GLU A 188 36.29 -18.96 12.05
CA GLU A 188 36.68 -19.09 10.64
C GLU A 188 36.41 -17.78 9.87
N PRO A 189 37.16 -17.49 8.78
CA PRO A 189 36.94 -16.30 7.98
C PRO A 189 35.50 -16.18 7.50
N VAL A 190 34.95 -14.98 7.59
CA VAL A 190 33.56 -14.75 7.19
C VAL A 190 33.42 -14.85 5.68
N GLN A 191 32.37 -15.54 5.22
CA GLN A 191 32.15 -15.82 3.80
C GLN A 191 30.67 -15.61 3.41
N PRO A 192 30.38 -15.23 2.15
CA PRO A 192 29.02 -14.99 1.66
C PRO A 192 28.00 -16.10 1.93
N TRP A 193 28.43 -17.37 1.85
CA TRP A 193 27.56 -18.53 2.10
C TRP A 193 27.02 -18.57 3.54
N MET A 194 27.70 -17.93 4.50
CA MET A 194 27.27 -17.89 5.89
C MET A 194 25.98 -17.07 6.07
N ASP A 195 25.78 -16.02 5.26
CA ASP A 195 24.52 -15.27 5.22
C ASP A 195 23.40 -16.10 4.60
N LEU A 196 23.71 -16.94 3.60
CA LEU A 196 22.74 -17.85 2.98
C LEU A 196 22.27 -18.91 3.98
N HIS A 197 23.19 -19.46 4.76
CA HIS A 197 22.86 -20.33 5.89
C HIS A 197 21.92 -19.63 6.87
N ALA A 198 22.28 -18.43 7.31
CA ALA A 198 21.45 -17.66 8.24
C ALA A 198 20.05 -17.35 7.65
N LEU A 199 19.94 -17.09 6.35
CA LEU A 199 18.65 -16.92 5.66
C LEU A 199 17.82 -18.21 5.68
N GLY A 200 18.46 -19.37 5.50
CA GLY A 200 17.83 -20.67 5.66
C GLY A 200 17.28 -20.89 7.07
N VAL A 201 18.04 -20.52 8.10
CA VAL A 201 17.58 -20.61 9.50
C VAL A 201 16.40 -19.66 9.74
N VAL A 202 16.47 -18.42 9.25
CA VAL A 202 15.35 -17.46 9.30
C VAL A 202 14.10 -18.06 8.68
N ALA A 203 14.21 -18.62 7.48
CA ALA A 203 13.08 -19.25 6.79
C ALA A 203 12.45 -20.37 7.63
N LEU A 204 13.28 -21.26 8.21
CA LEU A 204 12.81 -22.36 9.03
C LEU A 204 12.13 -21.88 10.33
N VAL A 205 12.71 -20.88 11.00
CA VAL A 205 12.13 -20.24 12.19
C VAL A 205 10.78 -19.61 11.88
N LEU A 206 10.61 -18.95 10.74
CA LEU A 206 9.34 -18.33 10.35
C LEU A 206 8.26 -19.37 10.01
N LEU A 207 8.62 -20.46 9.35
CA LEU A 207 7.71 -21.56 9.00
C LEU A 207 7.19 -22.31 10.23
N THR A 208 8.04 -22.51 11.24
CA THR A 208 7.74 -23.33 12.42
C THR A 208 7.26 -22.51 13.62
N GLY A 209 7.74 -21.27 13.72
CA GLY A 209 7.59 -20.40 14.86
C GLY A 209 8.39 -20.82 16.10
N ASP A 210 9.39 -21.68 15.92
CA ASP A 210 10.30 -22.16 16.96
C ASP A 210 11.68 -21.51 16.85
N GLU A 211 12.39 -21.39 17.98
CA GLU A 211 13.76 -20.88 17.98
C GLU A 211 14.75 -21.91 17.42
N PRO A 212 15.90 -21.48 16.85
CA PRO A 212 16.85 -22.39 16.22
C PRO A 212 17.31 -23.56 17.10
N ALA A 213 17.47 -23.33 18.41
CA ALA A 213 17.89 -24.36 19.36
C ALA A 213 16.88 -25.52 19.52
N ALA A 214 15.60 -25.29 19.24
CA ALA A 214 14.57 -26.33 19.24
C ALA A 214 14.48 -27.05 17.89
N LEU A 215 14.99 -26.42 16.83
CA LEU A 215 14.94 -26.92 15.46
C LEU A 215 16.18 -27.73 15.08
N LEU A 216 17.31 -27.53 15.75
CA LEU A 216 18.55 -28.26 15.49
C LEU A 216 18.73 -29.39 16.50
N ASP A 217 18.84 -30.63 16.01
CA ASP A 217 19.21 -31.76 16.87
C ASP A 217 20.68 -31.60 17.32
N PRO A 218 20.95 -31.54 18.64
CA PRO A 218 22.31 -31.30 19.15
C PRO A 218 23.28 -32.46 18.92
N THR A 219 22.79 -33.65 18.57
CA THR A 219 23.58 -34.86 18.35
C THR A 219 23.82 -35.09 16.87
N THR A 220 22.76 -35.05 16.06
CA THR A 220 22.84 -35.35 14.63
C THR A 220 23.13 -34.11 13.79
N LEU A 221 22.97 -32.90 14.36
CA LEU A 221 23.02 -31.62 13.66
C LEU A 221 22.02 -31.53 12.51
N ALA A 222 20.97 -32.36 12.53
CA ALA A 222 19.90 -32.33 11.56
C ALA A 222 18.86 -31.27 11.95
N TRP A 223 18.39 -30.52 10.96
CA TRP A 223 17.29 -29.59 11.13
C TRP A 223 15.94 -30.31 11.13
N SER A 224 15.07 -29.92 12.05
CA SER A 224 13.68 -30.35 12.14
C SER A 224 12.83 -29.51 11.20
N TRP A 225 12.13 -30.19 10.29
CA TRP A 225 11.32 -29.56 9.25
C TRP A 225 9.83 -29.76 9.51
N PRO A 226 8.97 -28.84 9.05
CA PRO A 226 7.53 -29.09 8.96
C PRO A 226 7.26 -30.39 8.18
N ALA A 227 6.14 -31.04 8.51
CA ALA A 227 5.71 -32.25 7.82
C ALA A 227 5.45 -31.96 6.32
N ALA A 228 5.56 -33.00 5.48
CA ALA A 228 5.51 -32.86 4.02
C ALA A 228 4.15 -32.35 3.48
N ASP A 229 3.08 -32.48 4.27
CA ASP A 229 1.76 -31.91 4.00
C ASP A 229 1.66 -30.40 4.32
N GLN A 230 2.61 -29.86 5.09
CA GLN A 230 2.69 -28.45 5.48
C GLN A 230 3.73 -27.67 4.68
N LEU A 231 4.79 -28.35 4.21
CA LEU A 231 5.84 -27.78 3.38
C LEU A 231 6.08 -28.67 2.17
N ASP A 232 5.80 -28.11 0.98
CA ASP A 232 6.05 -28.78 -0.30
C ASP A 232 7.54 -29.17 -0.41
N PRO A 233 7.86 -30.45 -0.71
CA PRO A 233 9.23 -30.88 -0.97
C PRO A 233 10.00 -30.00 -1.96
N ALA A 234 9.33 -29.44 -2.97
CA ALA A 234 9.94 -28.55 -3.96
C ALA A 234 10.47 -27.24 -3.35
N LEU A 235 9.85 -26.74 -2.28
CA LEU A 235 10.37 -25.59 -1.52
C LEU A 235 11.38 -26.01 -0.44
N ARG A 236 11.17 -27.19 0.15
CA ARG A 236 12.06 -27.72 1.19
C ARG A 236 13.49 -27.95 0.68
N GLU A 237 13.64 -28.60 -0.48
CA GLU A 237 14.96 -28.94 -1.04
C GLU A 237 15.89 -27.72 -1.17
N PRO A 238 15.50 -26.59 -1.80
CA PRO A 238 16.36 -25.41 -1.86
C PRO A 238 16.56 -24.73 -0.50
N LEU A 239 15.62 -24.84 0.46
CA LEU A 239 15.83 -24.34 1.83
C LEU A 239 16.86 -25.19 2.60
N GLU A 240 16.82 -26.51 2.46
CA GLU A 240 17.85 -27.42 3.00
C GLU A 240 19.23 -27.09 2.41
N ARG A 241 19.25 -26.75 1.12
CA ARG A 241 20.44 -26.36 0.39
C ARG A 241 21.06 -25.05 0.90
N LEU A 242 20.25 -24.09 1.34
CA LEU A 242 20.73 -22.88 2.04
C LEU A 242 21.44 -23.23 3.37
N LEU A 243 20.93 -24.23 4.09
CA LEU A 243 21.42 -24.65 5.41
C LEU A 243 22.64 -25.58 5.37
N SER A 244 23.10 -25.99 4.19
CA SER A 244 24.22 -26.92 4.07
C SER A 244 25.58 -26.22 4.29
N SER A 245 26.41 -26.78 5.16
CA SER A 245 27.82 -26.39 5.28
C SER A 245 28.72 -27.00 4.20
N ASP A 246 28.28 -28.08 3.54
CA ASP A 246 29.05 -28.79 2.52
C ASP A 246 29.12 -27.96 1.22
N PRO A 247 30.32 -27.57 0.74
CA PRO A 247 30.50 -26.82 -0.51
C PRO A 247 29.83 -27.43 -1.74
N ASP A 248 29.75 -28.76 -1.82
CA ASP A 248 29.17 -29.45 -2.98
C ASP A 248 27.64 -29.49 -2.93
N GLN A 249 27.08 -29.35 -1.73
CA GLN A 249 25.63 -29.41 -1.50
C GLN A 249 25.03 -28.01 -1.34
N ARG A 250 25.78 -26.99 -0.91
CA ARG A 250 25.26 -25.64 -0.68
C ARG A 250 25.19 -24.78 -1.94
N PHE A 251 24.56 -23.60 -1.81
CA PHE A 251 24.66 -22.57 -2.85
C PHE A 251 25.98 -21.81 -2.72
N ALA A 252 26.66 -21.61 -3.84
CA ALA A 252 27.92 -20.87 -3.88
C ALA A 252 27.70 -19.35 -3.76
N THR A 253 26.59 -18.83 -4.30
CA THR A 253 26.27 -17.40 -4.32
C THR A 253 24.79 -17.13 -4.11
N ALA A 254 24.46 -15.92 -3.67
CA ALA A 254 23.07 -15.47 -3.54
C ALA A 254 22.32 -15.44 -4.88
N SER A 255 23.02 -15.17 -5.99
CA SER A 255 22.43 -15.22 -7.34
C SER A 255 22.04 -16.65 -7.75
N GLN A 256 22.90 -17.64 -7.45
CA GLN A 256 22.57 -19.05 -7.72
C GLN A 256 21.38 -19.53 -6.89
N ALA A 257 21.31 -19.12 -5.62
CA ALA A 257 20.14 -19.39 -4.79
C ALA A 257 18.90 -18.71 -5.40
N LEU A 258 18.99 -17.46 -5.83
CA LEU A 258 17.85 -16.73 -6.39
C LEU A 258 17.28 -17.41 -7.63
N GLU A 259 18.12 -17.90 -8.53
CA GLU A 259 17.68 -18.68 -9.70
C GLU A 259 16.84 -19.90 -9.26
N ALA A 260 17.37 -20.72 -8.35
CA ALA A 260 16.66 -21.89 -7.82
C ALA A 260 15.33 -21.51 -7.16
N PHE A 261 15.29 -20.43 -6.38
CA PHE A 261 14.06 -19.97 -5.74
C PHE A 261 13.09 -19.32 -6.72
N GLN A 262 13.52 -18.72 -7.83
CA GLN A 262 12.64 -18.08 -8.82
C GLN A 262 11.85 -19.09 -9.65
N GLU A 263 12.40 -20.27 -9.91
CA GLU A 263 11.75 -21.34 -10.69
C GLU A 263 10.56 -21.98 -9.96
N LEU A 264 10.48 -21.84 -8.64
CA LEU A 264 9.39 -22.41 -7.85
C LEU A 264 8.03 -21.73 -8.16
N PRO A 265 6.92 -22.47 -8.24
CA PRO A 265 5.61 -21.85 -8.32
C PRO A 265 5.29 -21.13 -6.99
N MET A 266 4.62 -19.97 -7.07
CA MET A 266 4.14 -19.32 -5.86
C MET A 266 2.92 -20.08 -5.32
N PRO A 267 2.89 -20.49 -4.03
CA PRO A 267 1.73 -21.17 -3.44
C PRO A 267 0.45 -20.32 -3.52
N GLU A 268 -0.71 -20.98 -3.61
CA GLU A 268 -2.02 -20.31 -3.70
C GLU A 268 -2.35 -19.44 -2.47
N SER A 269 -1.74 -19.74 -1.31
CA SER A 269 -1.86 -18.94 -0.09
C SER A 269 -0.55 -18.22 0.23
N LEU A 270 -0.63 -16.90 0.28
CA LEU A 270 0.42 -15.99 0.78
C LEU A 270 0.12 -15.51 2.20
N GLY A 271 -0.77 -16.18 2.93
CA GLY A 271 -1.23 -15.77 4.26
C GLY A 271 -0.64 -16.62 5.39
N PRO A 272 -0.77 -16.15 6.65
CA PRO A 272 -0.40 -16.91 7.82
C PRO A 272 -1.19 -18.21 7.92
N VAL A 273 -0.57 -19.25 8.49
CA VAL A 273 -1.16 -20.58 8.65
C VAL A 273 -1.28 -20.91 10.14
N ALA A 274 -2.28 -21.71 10.52
CA ALA A 274 -2.44 -22.18 11.89
C ALA A 274 -1.27 -23.09 12.30
N ARG A 275 -0.77 -22.91 13.52
CA ARG A 275 0.29 -23.76 14.08
C ARG A 275 -0.28 -25.15 14.39
N ALA A 276 0.34 -26.20 13.87
CA ALA A 276 -0.16 -27.58 13.97
C ALA A 276 -0.18 -28.10 15.42
N ASP A 277 0.75 -27.67 16.27
CA ASP A 277 0.89 -28.15 17.64
C ASP A 277 0.13 -27.28 18.64
N ARG A 278 -1.15 -27.62 18.86
CA ARG A 278 -1.93 -27.50 20.13
C ARG A 278 -3.45 -27.50 19.90
N THR A 279 -3.95 -28.20 18.90
CA THR A 279 -5.35 -28.64 18.95
C THR A 279 -5.41 -29.90 19.82
N VAL A 280 -5.42 -29.75 21.14
CA VAL A 280 -6.01 -30.80 22.00
C VAL A 280 -7.49 -30.78 21.68
N ALA A 281 -7.87 -31.58 20.69
CA ALA A 281 -9.25 -31.90 20.40
C ALA A 281 -9.81 -32.69 21.60
N LEU A 282 -10.33 -31.98 22.60
CA LEU A 282 -11.38 -32.54 23.45
C LEU A 282 -12.66 -32.61 22.60
N VAL A 283 -12.66 -33.52 21.63
CA VAL A 283 -13.88 -33.95 20.95
C VAL A 283 -14.39 -35.17 21.72
N PRO A 284 -15.52 -35.08 22.45
CA PRO A 284 -16.17 -36.28 22.95
C PRO A 284 -16.57 -37.17 21.76
N PRO A 285 -16.45 -38.51 21.86
CA PRO A 285 -16.68 -39.40 20.73
C PRO A 285 -18.11 -39.27 20.23
N SER A 286 -18.27 -38.67 19.05
CA SER A 286 -19.53 -38.63 18.32
C SER A 286 -19.86 -40.02 17.78
N VAL A 287 -20.98 -40.56 18.28
CA VAL A 287 -21.63 -41.80 17.82
C VAL A 287 -21.87 -41.71 16.30
N PRO A 288 -21.54 -42.74 15.51
CA PRO A 288 -21.80 -42.74 14.08
C PRO A 288 -23.32 -42.80 13.80
N PRO A 289 -23.83 -42.05 12.80
CA PRO A 289 -25.24 -42.09 12.43
C PRO A 289 -25.62 -43.41 11.74
N PRO A 290 -26.91 -43.82 11.77
CA PRO A 290 -27.36 -45.10 11.22
C PRO A 290 -27.25 -45.15 9.70
N VAL A 291 -26.79 -46.29 9.20
CA VAL A 291 -26.75 -46.65 7.78
C VAL A 291 -28.18 -46.82 7.25
N GLU A 292 -28.57 -46.00 6.26
CA GLU A 292 -29.82 -46.14 5.51
C GLU A 292 -29.58 -46.97 4.23
N PRO A 293 -30.45 -47.93 3.87
CA PRO A 293 -30.23 -48.85 2.75
C PRO A 293 -30.40 -48.21 1.36
N PRO A 294 -29.79 -48.80 0.30
CA PRO A 294 -29.65 -48.17 -1.00
C PRO A 294 -30.98 -48.11 -1.79
N ARG A 295 -31.30 -46.91 -2.30
CA ARG A 295 -32.40 -46.67 -3.26
C ARG A 295 -31.97 -47.02 -4.69
N ALA A 296 -32.87 -47.69 -5.41
CA ALA A 296 -32.73 -48.13 -6.80
C ALA A 296 -32.58 -46.97 -7.81
N PRO A 297 -31.95 -47.19 -8.98
CA PRO A 297 -31.68 -46.16 -9.98
C PRO A 297 -32.93 -45.84 -10.84
N ALA A 298 -33.13 -44.55 -11.11
CA ALA A 298 -34.13 -44.06 -12.07
C ALA A 298 -33.60 -44.12 -13.52
N PRO A 299 -34.47 -44.28 -14.54
CA PRO A 299 -34.06 -44.49 -15.92
C PRO A 299 -33.58 -43.21 -16.62
N THR A 300 -32.50 -43.35 -17.39
CA THR A 300 -31.87 -42.38 -18.28
C THR A 300 -32.71 -42.06 -19.54
N PRO A 301 -32.76 -40.80 -20.01
CA PRO A 301 -33.21 -40.48 -21.37
C PRO A 301 -32.10 -40.78 -22.41
N PRO A 302 -32.45 -41.07 -23.67
CA PRO A 302 -31.47 -41.51 -24.67
C PRO A 302 -30.67 -40.36 -25.28
N VAL A 303 -29.39 -40.64 -25.51
CA VAL A 303 -28.42 -39.84 -26.26
C VAL A 303 -28.73 -39.96 -27.76
N ALA A 304 -28.94 -38.83 -28.43
CA ALA A 304 -28.96 -38.75 -29.89
C ALA A 304 -27.60 -38.25 -30.40
N VAL A 305 -27.03 -39.04 -31.31
CA VAL A 305 -25.70 -38.93 -31.89
C VAL A 305 -25.62 -37.74 -32.84
N LEU A 306 -24.70 -36.81 -32.59
CA LEU A 306 -24.24 -35.86 -33.60
C LEU A 306 -23.09 -36.49 -34.39
N ARG A 307 -23.34 -36.83 -35.65
CA ARG A 307 -22.30 -36.90 -36.68
C ARG A 307 -22.67 -36.02 -37.88
N SER A 308 -21.62 -35.50 -38.46
CA SER A 308 -21.50 -34.25 -39.18
C SER A 308 -21.78 -34.35 -40.68
N ARG A 309 -22.23 -33.19 -41.21
CA ARG A 309 -21.86 -32.55 -42.48
C ARG A 309 -21.97 -33.33 -43.80
N GLN A 310 -22.62 -32.60 -44.72
CA GLN A 310 -22.35 -32.45 -46.15
C GLN A 310 -23.12 -33.33 -47.14
N GLN A 311 -23.53 -32.63 -48.22
CA GLN A 311 -24.07 -33.11 -49.50
C GLN A 311 -25.58 -33.47 -49.43
N VAL A 312 -26.49 -32.98 -50.27
CA VAL A 312 -26.43 -32.33 -51.59
C VAL A 312 -27.85 -31.79 -51.87
N LYS A 313 -27.94 -30.49 -52.19
CA LYS A 313 -28.65 -29.88 -53.35
C LYS A 313 -30.11 -30.25 -53.64
N ASP A 314 -30.98 -29.23 -53.67
CA ASP A 314 -31.56 -28.59 -54.89
C ASP A 314 -32.89 -29.31 -55.19
N GLU A 315 -34.06 -28.74 -55.46
CA GLU A 315 -34.58 -27.54 -56.12
C GLU A 315 -36.12 -27.66 -55.92
N ALA A 316 -37.05 -26.71 -56.06
CA ALA A 316 -37.13 -25.31 -56.48
C ALA A 316 -38.53 -24.82 -56.04
N VAL A 317 -38.74 -23.51 -55.89
CA VAL A 317 -39.67 -22.73 -56.73
C VAL A 317 -39.43 -21.23 -56.47
N GLU A 318 -39.38 -20.51 -57.59
CA GLU A 318 -39.08 -19.11 -57.83
C GLU A 318 -40.04 -18.09 -57.22
N GLY A 319 -39.57 -16.84 -57.14
CA GLY A 319 -40.42 -15.71 -57.53
C GLY A 319 -40.10 -14.33 -56.96
N ARG A 320 -39.33 -13.54 -57.73
CA ARG A 320 -39.61 -12.11 -58.01
C ARG A 320 -39.15 -11.04 -56.98
N LEU A 321 -37.86 -10.68 -57.03
CA LEU A 321 -37.26 -9.52 -56.33
C LEU A 321 -36.49 -8.54 -57.25
N TRP A 322 -36.92 -8.40 -58.51
CA TRP A 322 -36.30 -7.44 -59.44
C TRP A 322 -36.71 -5.95 -59.32
N PRO A 323 -37.80 -5.53 -58.63
CA PRO A 323 -38.12 -4.10 -58.51
C PRO A 323 -37.25 -3.33 -57.49
N VAL A 324 -36.64 -4.02 -56.51
CA VAL A 324 -35.88 -3.36 -55.41
C VAL A 324 -34.48 -2.93 -55.87
N VAL A 325 -33.87 -3.67 -56.79
CA VAL A 325 -32.54 -3.37 -57.33
C VAL A 325 -32.58 -2.12 -58.22
N MET A 326 -33.65 -1.93 -58.99
CA MET A 326 -33.79 -0.75 -59.86
C MET A 326 -33.97 0.55 -59.07
N ALA A 327 -34.62 0.51 -57.90
CA ALA A 327 -34.81 1.67 -57.04
C ALA A 327 -33.49 2.15 -56.38
N LEU A 328 -32.61 1.21 -56.01
CA LEU A 328 -31.32 1.53 -55.38
C LEU A 328 -30.33 2.15 -56.36
N VAL A 329 -30.31 1.71 -57.62
CA VAL A 329 -29.43 2.29 -58.65
C VAL A 329 -29.86 3.71 -59.01
N PHE A 330 -31.16 4.01 -59.04
CA PHE A 330 -31.65 5.36 -59.35
C PHE A 330 -31.30 6.38 -58.25
N SER A 331 -31.31 5.97 -56.98
CA SER A 331 -30.94 6.81 -55.84
C SER A 331 -29.45 7.20 -55.85
N ALA A 332 -28.58 6.28 -56.28
CA ALA A 332 -27.14 6.52 -56.35
C ALA A 332 -26.74 7.56 -57.44
N VAL A 333 -27.47 7.60 -58.56
CA VAL A 333 -27.14 8.52 -59.68
C VAL A 333 -27.61 9.96 -59.41
N VAL A 334 -28.72 10.12 -58.69
CA VAL A 334 -29.22 11.46 -58.29
C VAL A 334 -28.34 12.09 -57.21
N GLY A 335 -27.76 11.29 -56.31
CA GLY A 335 -26.84 11.80 -55.28
C GLY A 335 -25.53 12.36 -55.82
N ILE A 336 -24.99 11.77 -56.88
CA ILE A 336 -23.69 12.16 -57.45
C ILE A 336 -23.81 13.42 -58.33
N SER A 337 -24.95 13.62 -58.98
CA SER A 337 -25.20 14.79 -59.84
C SER A 337 -25.47 16.08 -59.04
N LEU A 338 -26.03 15.99 -57.83
CA LEU A 338 -26.27 17.15 -56.96
C LEU A 338 -24.99 17.67 -56.27
N GLY A 339 -24.01 16.79 -56.04
CA GLY A 339 -22.72 17.14 -55.41
C GLY A 339 -21.79 17.98 -56.28
N TRP A 340 -21.82 17.82 -57.60
CA TRP A 340 -20.98 18.61 -58.52
C TRP A 340 -21.51 20.02 -58.80
N TRP A 341 -22.82 20.25 -58.63
CA TRP A 341 -23.41 21.57 -58.87
C TRP A 341 -23.21 22.55 -57.70
N LEU A 342 -23.00 22.05 -56.47
CA LEU A 342 -22.82 22.88 -55.27
C LEU A 342 -21.35 23.30 -54.99
N LEU A 343 -20.35 22.68 -55.63
CA LEU A 343 -18.93 23.09 -55.51
C LEU A 343 -18.44 24.01 -56.64
N GLY A 344 -19.32 24.40 -57.57
CA GLY A 344 -18.97 25.16 -58.78
C GLY A 344 -19.10 26.69 -58.70
N ARG A 345 -19.23 27.31 -57.51
CA ARG A 345 -19.30 28.78 -57.38
C ARG A 345 -18.65 29.30 -56.09
N GLY A 346 -17.36 29.66 -56.19
CA GLY A 346 -16.66 30.46 -55.19
C GLY A 346 -15.27 30.85 -55.69
N LYS A 347 -15.14 32.09 -56.18
CA LYS A 347 -13.87 32.71 -56.62
C LYS A 347 -12.89 32.81 -55.46
N ALA A 348 -11.66 32.34 -55.67
CA ALA A 348 -10.52 32.63 -54.80
C ALA A 348 -9.90 33.99 -55.17
N PRO A 349 -9.54 34.86 -54.20
CA PRO A 349 -8.67 36.00 -54.47
C PRO A 349 -7.21 35.56 -54.45
N SER A 350 -6.49 35.98 -55.48
CA SER A 350 -5.04 35.96 -55.61
C SER A 350 -4.46 37.21 -54.92
N GLU A 351 -3.64 37.02 -53.89
CA GLU A 351 -2.79 38.07 -53.32
C GLU A 351 -1.31 37.82 -53.68
N GLU A 352 -0.69 38.90 -54.11
CA GLU A 352 0.64 39.01 -54.67
C GLU A 352 1.75 38.77 -53.64
N VAL A 353 2.74 37.97 -54.04
CA VAL A 353 3.99 37.78 -53.32
C VAL A 353 4.82 39.05 -53.40
N ARG A 354 4.98 39.74 -52.26
CA ARG A 354 6.03 40.74 -52.06
C ARG A 354 7.22 40.08 -51.37
N GLU A 355 8.30 39.92 -52.12
CA GLU A 355 9.61 39.51 -51.62
C GLU A 355 10.10 40.46 -50.52
N THR A 356 10.47 39.89 -49.37
CA THR A 356 11.40 40.51 -48.41
C THR A 356 12.44 39.46 -48.00
N PRO A 357 13.70 39.85 -47.75
CA PRO A 357 14.84 38.96 -47.85
C PRO A 357 14.90 37.92 -46.74
N GLN A 358 15.22 36.70 -47.15
CA GLN A 358 15.43 35.51 -46.33
C GLN A 358 16.47 35.76 -45.22
N ARG A 359 16.07 35.50 -43.97
CA ARG A 359 16.94 34.80 -43.01
C ARG A 359 16.49 33.33 -43.02
N PRO A 360 17.37 32.36 -43.27
CA PRO A 360 16.97 30.96 -43.26
C PRO A 360 16.76 30.54 -41.80
N LEU A 361 15.52 30.39 -41.39
CA LEU A 361 15.17 29.53 -40.25
C LEU A 361 14.55 28.26 -40.82
N THR A 362 15.38 27.45 -41.48
CA THR A 362 15.10 26.03 -41.67
C THR A 362 15.19 25.35 -40.31
N ALA A 363 14.09 25.36 -39.56
CA ALA A 363 13.82 24.35 -38.55
C ALA A 363 12.74 23.42 -39.12
N SER A 364 13.07 22.73 -40.20
CA SER A 364 12.30 21.56 -40.61
C SER A 364 12.62 20.48 -39.58
N LEU A 365 11.63 20.04 -38.80
CA LEU A 365 11.74 18.89 -37.91
C LEU A 365 12.49 17.74 -38.63
N PRO A 366 13.41 17.03 -37.96
CA PRO A 366 14.06 15.87 -38.56
C PRO A 366 13.01 14.87 -39.11
N PRO A 367 13.24 14.22 -40.27
CA PRO A 367 12.26 13.32 -40.89
C PRO A 367 11.71 12.26 -39.94
N GLY A 368 12.56 11.69 -39.08
CA GLY A 368 12.14 10.70 -38.09
C GLY A 368 11.20 11.24 -37.00
N GLU A 369 11.27 12.52 -36.63
CA GLU A 369 10.33 13.12 -35.67
C GLU A 369 8.95 13.37 -36.31
N VAL A 370 8.93 13.68 -37.62
CA VAL A 370 7.69 13.82 -38.39
C VAL A 370 6.98 12.48 -38.52
N ASP A 371 7.72 11.42 -38.82
CA ASP A 371 7.20 10.05 -38.91
C ASP A 371 6.60 9.58 -37.59
N GLN A 372 7.28 9.81 -36.46
CA GLN A 372 6.78 9.49 -35.12
C GLN A 372 5.48 10.23 -34.78
N ARG A 373 5.41 11.54 -35.06
CA ARG A 373 4.19 12.31 -34.81
C ARG A 373 3.04 11.82 -35.68
N GLN A 374 3.31 11.44 -36.94
CA GLN A 374 2.30 10.88 -37.82
C GLN A 374 1.81 9.50 -37.35
N GLU A 375 2.72 8.65 -36.85
CA GLU A 375 2.39 7.36 -36.26
C GLU A 375 1.47 7.50 -35.04
N LEU A 376 1.81 8.40 -34.11
CA LEU A 376 0.96 8.71 -32.95
C LEU A 376 -0.46 9.11 -33.36
N LEU A 377 -0.59 10.00 -34.36
CA LEU A 377 -1.88 10.45 -34.86
C LEU A 377 -2.68 9.33 -35.54
N ASN A 378 -2.00 8.43 -36.24
CA ASN A 378 -2.62 7.25 -36.85
C ASN A 378 -3.11 6.27 -35.77
N ARG A 379 -2.32 6.05 -34.70
CA ARG A 379 -2.71 5.22 -33.55
C ARG A 379 -3.92 5.82 -32.81
N LEU A 380 -3.92 7.11 -32.52
CA LEU A 380 -5.07 7.78 -31.88
C LEU A 380 -6.35 7.63 -32.71
N ARG A 381 -6.25 7.71 -34.04
CA ARG A 381 -7.37 7.47 -34.95
C ARG A 381 -7.85 6.02 -34.89
N ALA A 382 -6.93 5.05 -34.86
CA ALA A 382 -7.26 3.64 -34.74
C ALA A 382 -7.94 3.31 -33.39
N LEU A 383 -7.48 3.96 -32.30
CA LEU A 383 -8.05 3.83 -30.96
C LEU A 383 -9.35 4.63 -30.77
N GLN A 384 -9.76 5.44 -31.76
CA GLN A 384 -10.95 6.31 -31.74
C GLN A 384 -10.96 7.32 -30.59
N VAL A 385 -9.80 7.85 -30.24
CA VAL A 385 -9.63 8.87 -29.19
C VAL A 385 -9.63 10.26 -29.81
N ASP A 386 -10.24 11.24 -29.14
CA ASP A 386 -10.19 12.63 -29.61
C ASP A 386 -8.75 13.16 -29.62
N ARG A 387 -8.28 13.56 -30.81
CA ARG A 387 -6.93 14.03 -31.02
C ARG A 387 -6.65 15.31 -30.23
N GLY A 388 -7.58 16.26 -30.25
CA GLY A 388 -7.36 17.59 -29.65
C GLY A 388 -7.20 17.49 -28.15
N TRP A 389 -8.09 16.74 -27.52
CA TRP A 389 -8.05 16.43 -26.09
C TRP A 389 -6.76 15.69 -25.70
N PHE A 390 -6.36 14.65 -26.44
CA PHE A 390 -5.17 13.87 -26.10
C PHE A 390 -3.89 14.72 -26.16
N LEU A 391 -3.73 15.55 -27.19
CA LEU A 391 -2.57 16.44 -27.28
C LEU A 391 -2.56 17.44 -26.12
N ASN A 392 -3.71 18.03 -25.79
CA ASN A 392 -3.85 18.90 -24.62
C ASN A 392 -3.51 18.18 -23.31
N LEU A 393 -3.82 16.90 -23.17
CA LEU A 393 -3.47 16.07 -22.00
C LEU A 393 -1.95 15.94 -21.83
N VAL A 394 -1.24 15.62 -22.91
CA VAL A 394 0.22 15.50 -22.87
C VAL A 394 0.86 16.86 -22.57
N ASP A 395 0.38 17.92 -23.23
CA ASP A 395 0.83 19.30 -22.99
C ASP A 395 0.62 19.71 -21.52
N ALA A 396 -0.57 19.47 -20.97
CA ALA A 396 -0.89 19.78 -19.59
C ALA A 396 -0.05 18.97 -18.59
N ASN A 397 0.31 17.71 -18.92
CA ASN A 397 1.17 16.91 -18.08
C ASN A 397 2.62 17.42 -18.09
N LEU A 398 3.14 17.72 -19.29
CA LEU A 398 4.48 18.28 -19.43
C LEU A 398 4.62 19.59 -18.65
N MET A 399 3.62 20.48 -18.73
CA MET A 399 3.60 21.73 -17.97
C MET A 399 3.56 21.50 -16.45
N ALA A 400 2.82 20.49 -15.98
CA ALA A 400 2.72 20.17 -14.56
C ALA A 400 4.02 19.58 -13.98
N GLN A 401 4.79 18.81 -14.78
CA GLN A 401 6.06 18.21 -14.34
C GLN A 401 7.24 19.20 -14.33
N PHE A 402 7.19 20.27 -15.13
CA PHE A 402 8.27 21.26 -15.25
C PHE A 402 7.81 22.71 -14.97
N PRO A 403 7.33 23.03 -13.75
CA PRO A 403 6.81 24.37 -13.42
C PRO A 403 7.89 25.47 -13.46
N GLU A 404 9.14 25.11 -13.19
CA GLU A 404 10.34 25.97 -13.22
C GLU A 404 10.58 26.67 -14.56
N ARG A 405 9.96 26.19 -15.65
CA ARG A 405 10.20 26.67 -17.03
C ARG A 405 9.13 27.62 -17.56
N GLY A 406 8.24 28.12 -16.69
CA GLY A 406 7.27 29.17 -17.05
C GLY A 406 6.22 28.75 -18.10
N GLY A 407 5.94 27.44 -18.24
CA GLY A 407 4.85 26.94 -19.09
C GLY A 407 5.13 26.94 -20.60
N ARG A 408 6.40 26.98 -21.02
CA ARG A 408 6.75 26.95 -22.45
C ARG A 408 6.64 25.53 -23.04
N LEU A 409 5.80 25.37 -24.06
CA LEU A 409 5.69 24.14 -24.86
C LEU A 409 6.88 23.99 -25.83
N PRO A 410 7.25 22.74 -26.21
CA PRO A 410 8.33 22.51 -27.16
C PRO A 410 8.03 23.14 -28.52
N SER A 411 8.97 23.94 -29.04
CA SER A 411 8.92 24.46 -30.40
C SER A 411 9.66 23.55 -31.38
N ASP A 412 9.55 23.84 -32.68
CA ASP A 412 10.27 23.12 -33.74
C ASP A 412 11.76 23.50 -33.83
N ALA A 413 12.23 24.43 -32.99
CA ALA A 413 13.64 24.82 -32.94
C ALA A 413 14.53 23.66 -32.52
N LEU A 414 15.75 23.58 -33.06
CA LEU A 414 16.69 22.50 -32.77
C LEU A 414 17.05 22.43 -31.26
N GLU A 415 17.07 23.57 -30.58
CA GLU A 415 17.33 23.72 -29.15
C GLU A 415 16.29 23.00 -28.26
N ASP A 416 15.05 22.87 -28.75
CA ASP A 416 13.95 22.23 -28.02
C ASP A 416 13.86 20.71 -28.32
N SER A 417 14.85 20.12 -29.03
CA SER A 417 14.89 18.68 -29.34
C SER A 417 14.81 17.77 -28.09
N PRO A 418 15.53 18.04 -26.99
CA PRO A 418 15.37 17.26 -25.76
C PRO A 418 13.96 17.33 -25.17
N LEU A 419 13.30 18.49 -25.27
CA LEU A 419 11.94 18.68 -24.74
C LEU A 419 10.90 17.95 -25.60
N ARG A 420 11.07 17.93 -26.92
CA ARG A 420 10.24 17.11 -27.83
C ARG A 420 10.39 15.62 -27.56
N LYS A 421 11.61 15.16 -27.22
CA LYS A 421 11.82 13.77 -26.81
C LYS A 421 11.02 13.41 -25.56
N VAL A 422 11.09 14.23 -24.51
CA VAL A 422 10.29 14.05 -23.28
C VAL A 422 8.79 14.10 -23.58
N TRP A 423 8.35 15.02 -24.44
CA TRP A 423 6.94 15.10 -24.86
C TRP A 423 6.49 13.81 -25.56
N ASN A 424 7.30 13.26 -26.47
CA ASN A 424 7.01 12.00 -27.17
C ASN A 424 6.95 10.81 -26.20
N GLU A 425 7.88 10.72 -25.25
CA GLU A 425 7.88 9.68 -24.21
C GLU A 425 6.60 9.76 -23.36
N LEU A 426 6.20 10.96 -22.93
CA LEU A 426 4.95 11.19 -22.20
C LEU A 426 3.72 10.83 -23.05
N ALA A 427 3.73 11.13 -24.35
CA ALA A 427 2.64 10.79 -25.25
C ALA A 427 2.45 9.27 -25.36
N GLU A 428 3.52 8.50 -25.51
CA GLU A 428 3.44 7.03 -25.52
C GLU A 428 2.97 6.47 -24.17
N GLU A 429 3.42 7.04 -23.05
CA GLU A 429 3.02 6.63 -21.71
C GLU A 429 1.50 6.85 -21.46
N TRP A 430 0.95 7.97 -21.94
CA TRP A 430 -0.49 8.24 -21.88
C TRP A 430 -1.28 7.40 -22.87
N LEU A 431 -0.73 7.13 -24.06
CA LEU A 431 -1.37 6.30 -25.07
C LEU A 431 -1.58 4.88 -24.54
N ALA A 432 -0.56 4.29 -23.91
CA ALA A 432 -0.62 2.95 -23.31
C ALA A 432 -1.71 2.85 -22.22
N ARG A 433 -1.93 3.93 -21.44
CA ARG A 433 -3.00 3.97 -20.44
C ARG A 433 -4.38 4.05 -21.06
N VAL A 434 -4.55 4.93 -22.06
CA VAL A 434 -5.84 5.10 -22.74
C VAL A 434 -6.22 3.84 -23.53
N GLU A 435 -5.24 3.11 -24.06
CA GLU A 435 -5.45 1.86 -24.78
C GLU A 435 -6.11 0.76 -23.93
N GLN A 436 -5.82 0.73 -22.63
CA GLN A 436 -6.42 -0.22 -21.68
C GLN A 436 -7.92 0.01 -21.44
N LEU A 437 -8.44 1.19 -21.81
CA LEU A 437 -9.85 1.52 -21.60
C LEU A 437 -10.76 0.79 -22.63
N PRO A 438 -11.99 0.43 -22.24
CA PRO A 438 -12.98 -0.09 -23.19
C PRO A 438 -13.24 0.88 -24.35
N ILE A 439 -13.49 0.35 -25.55
CA ILE A 439 -13.71 1.15 -26.77
C ILE A 439 -14.85 2.18 -26.58
N ALA A 440 -15.91 1.80 -25.87
CA ALA A 440 -17.04 2.70 -25.59
C ALA A 440 -16.64 3.96 -24.80
N VAL A 441 -15.70 3.80 -23.86
CA VAL A 441 -15.17 4.90 -23.03
C VAL A 441 -14.18 5.73 -23.84
N ARG A 442 -13.28 5.09 -24.59
CA ARG A 442 -12.29 5.77 -25.45
C ARG A 442 -12.94 6.75 -26.43
N ARG A 443 -14.03 6.34 -27.08
CA ARG A 443 -14.78 7.17 -28.03
C ARG A 443 -15.40 8.43 -27.42
N LYS A 444 -15.63 8.43 -26.11
CA LYS A 444 -16.20 9.56 -25.37
C LYS A 444 -15.14 10.48 -24.78
N LEU A 445 -13.88 10.08 -24.70
CA LEU A 445 -12.80 10.92 -24.18
C LEU A 445 -12.69 12.22 -25.01
N GLY A 446 -12.76 13.35 -24.32
CA GLY A 446 -12.83 14.69 -24.92
C GLY A 446 -14.27 15.24 -25.07
N SER A 447 -15.29 14.40 -24.87
CA SER A 447 -16.71 14.78 -24.95
C SER A 447 -17.49 14.53 -23.66
N PHE A 448 -16.85 13.99 -22.61
CA PHE A 448 -17.53 13.80 -21.32
C PHE A 448 -17.94 15.15 -20.74
N SER A 449 -19.16 15.19 -20.22
CA SER A 449 -19.74 16.37 -19.59
C SER A 449 -20.02 16.12 -18.11
N ALA A 450 -20.18 17.21 -17.35
CA ALA A 450 -20.66 17.11 -15.97
C ALA A 450 -22.04 16.42 -15.88
N SER A 451 -22.87 16.54 -16.93
CA SER A 451 -24.19 15.92 -16.96
C SER A 451 -24.14 14.39 -17.00
N ASP A 452 -23.11 13.80 -17.63
CA ASP A 452 -22.91 12.34 -17.65
C ASP A 452 -22.68 11.82 -16.21
N TRP A 453 -21.82 12.51 -15.46
CA TRP A 453 -21.54 12.22 -14.06
C TRP A 453 -22.77 12.43 -13.16
N GLU A 454 -23.42 13.59 -13.26
CA GLU A 454 -24.59 13.94 -12.44
C GLU A 454 -25.77 13.00 -12.68
N GLY A 455 -25.95 12.50 -13.92
CA GLY A 455 -26.95 11.49 -14.24
C GLY A 455 -26.72 10.18 -13.50
N GLN A 456 -25.47 9.67 -13.55
CA GLN A 456 -25.11 8.43 -12.85
C GLN A 456 -25.16 8.58 -11.33
N GLN A 457 -24.70 9.73 -10.81
CA GLN A 457 -24.76 10.04 -9.38
C GLN A 457 -26.21 10.06 -8.88
N ARG A 458 -27.13 10.71 -9.60
CA ARG A 458 -28.56 10.73 -9.23
C ARG A 458 -29.19 9.34 -9.21
N ARG A 459 -28.83 8.48 -10.17
CA ARG A 459 -29.31 7.09 -10.23
C ARG A 459 -28.89 6.28 -9.01
N LEU A 460 -27.64 6.40 -8.56
CA LEU A 460 -27.11 5.69 -7.39
C LEU A 460 -27.56 6.33 -6.07
N ALA A 461 -27.77 7.65 -6.07
CA ALA A 461 -28.38 8.34 -4.93
C ALA A 461 -29.80 7.84 -4.64
N ALA A 462 -30.58 7.54 -5.69
CA ALA A 462 -31.88 6.90 -5.53
C ALA A 462 -31.81 5.47 -4.94
N GLN A 463 -30.62 4.83 -4.95
CA GLN A 463 -30.38 3.52 -4.36
C GLN A 463 -29.80 3.61 -2.93
N GLY A 464 -29.66 4.82 -2.38
CA GLY A 464 -29.21 5.04 -0.99
C GLY A 464 -27.71 5.29 -0.81
N LEU A 465 -26.96 5.55 -1.91
CA LEU A 465 -25.56 5.99 -1.82
C LEU A 465 -25.46 7.51 -1.83
N SER A 466 -24.58 8.09 -1.00
CA SER A 466 -24.43 9.54 -0.94
C SER A 466 -23.51 10.07 -2.04
N ALA A 467 -23.78 11.28 -2.53
CA ALA A 467 -22.96 11.94 -3.54
C ALA A 467 -21.49 12.14 -3.12
N PRO A 468 -21.17 12.55 -1.87
CA PRO A 468 -19.78 12.68 -1.42
C PRO A 468 -19.03 11.35 -1.45
N VAL A 469 -19.67 10.26 -1.02
CA VAL A 469 -19.06 8.92 -1.00
C VAL A 469 -18.80 8.40 -2.42
N LEU A 470 -19.75 8.61 -3.35
CA LEU A 470 -19.57 8.25 -4.76
C LEU A 470 -18.38 9.00 -5.39
N ARG A 471 -18.20 10.28 -5.04
CA ARG A 471 -17.06 11.07 -5.53
C ARG A 471 -15.73 10.52 -5.02
N GLN A 472 -15.64 10.19 -3.73
CA GLN A 472 -14.42 9.59 -3.17
C GLN A 472 -14.14 8.20 -3.72
N LEU A 473 -15.17 7.37 -3.90
CA LEU A 473 -15.06 6.06 -4.54
C LEU A 473 -14.44 6.17 -5.94
N VAL A 474 -15.00 7.04 -6.78
CA VAL A 474 -14.51 7.24 -8.14
C VAL A 474 -13.12 7.84 -8.15
N SER A 475 -12.84 8.81 -7.29
CA SER A 475 -11.51 9.44 -7.23
C SER A 475 -10.44 8.44 -6.76
N GLY A 476 -10.80 7.51 -5.86
CA GLY A 476 -9.94 6.38 -5.51
C GLY A 476 -9.63 5.50 -6.72
N ASN A 477 -10.66 5.01 -7.42
CA ASN A 477 -10.46 4.16 -8.61
C ASN A 477 -9.79 4.88 -9.80
N ALA A 478 -9.95 6.21 -9.90
CA ALA A 478 -9.31 7.01 -10.93
C ALA A 478 -7.78 7.11 -10.74
N GLN A 479 -7.25 6.79 -9.56
CA GLN A 479 -5.81 6.86 -9.26
C GLN A 479 -4.98 5.95 -10.18
N ALA A 480 -5.54 4.82 -10.60
CA ALA A 480 -4.89 3.94 -11.58
C ALA A 480 -4.65 4.63 -12.94
N LEU A 481 -5.57 5.51 -13.35
CA LEU A 481 -5.45 6.29 -14.60
C LEU A 481 -4.73 7.62 -14.39
N LEU A 482 -4.73 8.17 -13.17
CA LEU A 482 -4.20 9.50 -12.82
C LEU A 482 -3.22 9.42 -11.62
N PRO A 483 -2.05 8.77 -11.78
CA PRO A 483 -1.09 8.64 -10.70
C PRO A 483 -0.52 10.00 -10.26
N GLY A 484 -0.28 10.16 -8.96
CA GLY A 484 0.34 11.36 -8.37
C GLY A 484 -0.58 12.58 -8.21
N ARG A 485 -1.89 12.43 -8.46
CA ARG A 485 -2.89 13.49 -8.21
C ARG A 485 -3.70 13.20 -6.95
N SER A 486 -4.24 14.25 -6.33
CA SER A 486 -4.99 14.15 -5.07
C SER A 486 -6.31 13.40 -5.28
N SER A 487 -6.61 12.43 -4.40
CA SER A 487 -7.77 11.53 -4.48
C SER A 487 -9.08 12.13 -3.94
N MET A 488 -9.09 13.41 -3.55
CA MET A 488 -10.23 14.04 -2.87
C MET A 488 -11.08 14.91 -3.80
N ASP A 489 -10.52 15.40 -4.91
CA ASP A 489 -11.15 16.40 -5.77
C ASP A 489 -11.22 15.95 -7.24
N ILE A 490 -12.22 16.49 -7.95
CA ILE A 490 -12.34 16.29 -9.40
C ILE A 490 -11.24 17.12 -10.07
N PRO A 491 -10.35 16.50 -10.87
CA PRO A 491 -9.22 17.19 -11.46
C PRO A 491 -9.67 18.23 -12.51
N PRO A 492 -8.83 19.24 -12.80
CA PRO A 492 -9.08 20.19 -13.87
C PRO A 492 -9.02 19.53 -15.25
N GLU A 493 -9.56 20.21 -16.27
CA GLU A 493 -9.32 19.80 -17.66
C GLU A 493 -7.81 19.89 -17.97
N PRO A 494 -7.26 18.97 -18.77
CA PRO A 494 -7.92 17.88 -19.53
C PRO A 494 -8.04 16.54 -18.78
N PHE A 495 -7.45 16.44 -17.58
CA PHE A 495 -7.44 15.20 -16.76
C PHE A 495 -8.84 14.78 -16.28
N ARG A 496 -9.77 15.73 -16.19
CA ARG A 496 -11.18 15.48 -15.84
C ARG A 496 -11.84 14.43 -16.73
N GLN A 497 -11.50 14.38 -18.01
CA GLN A 497 -12.06 13.39 -18.94
C GLN A 497 -11.69 11.95 -18.54
N LEU A 498 -10.47 11.73 -18.04
CA LEU A 498 -10.04 10.43 -17.51
C LEU A 498 -10.74 10.10 -16.18
N TRP A 499 -10.98 11.11 -15.36
CA TRP A 499 -11.79 10.94 -14.14
C TRP A 499 -13.23 10.53 -14.48
N TYR A 500 -13.86 11.15 -15.49
CA TYR A 500 -15.20 10.74 -15.96
C TYR A 500 -15.21 9.36 -16.60
N ALA A 501 -14.16 8.98 -17.31
CA ALA A 501 -13.98 7.62 -17.81
C ALA A 501 -13.93 6.59 -16.66
N ALA A 502 -13.13 6.85 -15.62
CA ALA A 502 -13.07 6.02 -14.41
C ALA A 502 -14.43 5.98 -13.69
N ALA A 503 -15.14 7.12 -13.65
CA ALA A 503 -16.48 7.22 -13.08
C ALA A 503 -17.45 6.29 -13.80
N GLN A 504 -17.49 6.36 -15.13
CA GLN A 504 -18.37 5.51 -15.92
C GLN A 504 -18.12 4.02 -15.66
N GLN A 505 -16.86 3.59 -15.69
CA GLN A 505 -16.48 2.18 -15.46
C GLN A 505 -16.80 1.72 -14.03
N THR A 506 -16.52 2.56 -13.04
CA THR A 506 -16.80 2.25 -11.62
C THR A 506 -18.31 2.17 -11.37
N LEU A 507 -19.08 3.13 -11.86
CA LEU A 507 -20.51 3.24 -11.56
C LEU A 507 -21.40 2.31 -12.39
N GLU A 508 -20.92 1.84 -13.54
CA GLU A 508 -21.61 0.78 -14.32
C GLU A 508 -21.47 -0.59 -13.66
N SER A 509 -20.30 -0.88 -13.06
CA SER A 509 -20.03 -2.15 -12.38
C SER A 509 -20.53 -2.21 -10.94
N LEU A 510 -20.86 -1.05 -10.33
CA LEU A 510 -21.29 -0.97 -8.94
C LEU A 510 -22.66 -1.63 -8.72
N ARG A 511 -22.68 -2.71 -7.94
CA ARG A 511 -23.90 -3.33 -7.41
C ARG A 511 -24.17 -2.84 -5.99
N VAL A 512 -25.34 -2.25 -5.77
CA VAL A 512 -25.73 -1.71 -4.46
C VAL A 512 -26.57 -2.77 -3.73
N GLU A 513 -25.91 -3.70 -3.06
CA GLU A 513 -26.56 -4.69 -2.20
C GLU A 513 -26.25 -4.37 -0.73
N PRO A 514 -27.23 -3.87 0.06
CA PRO A 514 -26.99 -3.47 1.43
C PRO A 514 -26.76 -4.67 2.35
N ILE A 515 -25.69 -4.61 3.12
CA ILE A 515 -25.39 -5.58 4.18
C ILE A 515 -26.31 -5.28 5.37
N LEU A 516 -27.17 -6.24 5.72
CA LEU A 516 -28.05 -6.15 6.88
C LEU A 516 -27.29 -6.60 8.13
N ALA A 517 -27.09 -5.69 9.09
CA ALA A 517 -26.55 -6.01 10.39
C ALA A 517 -27.63 -6.69 11.25
N THR A 518 -27.30 -7.83 11.84
CA THR A 518 -28.22 -8.63 12.65
C THR A 518 -27.99 -8.40 14.14
N PRO A 519 -29.06 -8.24 14.96
CA PRO A 519 -28.93 -8.13 16.41
C PRO A 519 -28.23 -9.35 17.02
N GLY A 520 -27.18 -9.14 17.80
CA GLY A 520 -26.50 -10.19 18.59
C GLY A 520 -25.75 -11.27 17.79
N GLN A 521 -25.82 -11.25 16.46
CA GLN A 521 -25.13 -12.20 15.59
C GLN A 521 -24.20 -11.48 14.63
N ALA A 522 -22.91 -11.85 14.64
CA ALA A 522 -21.92 -11.32 13.72
C ALA A 522 -22.07 -11.95 12.33
N ARG A 523 -22.21 -11.12 11.31
CA ARG A 523 -22.24 -11.52 9.90
C ARG A 523 -20.91 -11.18 9.24
N VAL A 524 -20.27 -12.17 8.65
CA VAL A 524 -18.99 -12.01 7.96
C VAL A 524 -19.23 -11.91 6.45
N GLN A 525 -18.57 -10.96 5.79
CA GLN A 525 -18.59 -10.80 4.35
C GLN A 525 -17.19 -10.49 3.83
N SER A 526 -16.75 -11.21 2.81
CA SER A 526 -15.46 -10.98 2.16
C SER A 526 -15.65 -10.39 0.77
N ALA A 527 -14.70 -9.57 0.36
CA ALA A 527 -14.71 -8.91 -0.93
C ALA A 527 -13.28 -8.67 -1.40
N GLU A 528 -13.04 -8.79 -2.70
CA GLU A 528 -11.78 -8.38 -3.32
C GLU A 528 -11.80 -6.88 -3.62
N LEU A 529 -10.64 -6.25 -3.47
CA LEU A 529 -10.38 -4.85 -3.76
C LEU A 529 -9.13 -4.72 -4.62
N GLU A 530 -9.30 -4.13 -5.81
CA GLU A 530 -8.22 -3.92 -6.79
C GLU A 530 -7.09 -3.03 -6.23
N ALA A 531 -5.90 -3.15 -6.83
CA ALA A 531 -4.77 -2.27 -6.57
C ALA A 531 -5.12 -0.81 -6.85
N ASN A 532 -4.73 0.12 -5.98
CA ASN A 532 -5.06 1.55 -6.10
C ASN A 532 -6.57 1.83 -6.29
N GLY A 533 -7.44 0.93 -5.82
CA GLY A 533 -8.88 1.00 -5.99
C GLY A 533 -9.62 1.34 -4.69
N ALA A 534 -10.92 1.60 -4.81
CA ALA A 534 -11.83 1.82 -3.69
C ALA A 534 -13.16 1.08 -3.92
N ARG A 535 -13.81 0.69 -2.82
CA ARG A 535 -15.10 0.02 -2.81
C ARG A 535 -15.97 0.49 -1.66
N VAL A 536 -17.25 0.66 -1.94
CA VAL A 536 -18.26 1.07 -0.96
C VAL A 536 -19.15 -0.11 -0.58
N PHE A 537 -19.44 -0.21 0.72
CA PHE A 537 -20.33 -1.20 1.32
C PHE A 537 -21.48 -0.47 2.02
N PRO A 538 -22.69 -0.48 1.45
CA PRO A 538 -23.86 0.05 2.13
C PRO A 538 -24.29 -0.90 3.25
N ILE A 539 -24.54 -0.37 4.44
CA ILE A 539 -24.88 -1.13 5.65
C ILE A 539 -26.23 -0.63 6.18
N ARG A 540 -27.15 -1.55 6.44
CA ARG A 540 -28.44 -1.27 7.09
C ARG A 540 -28.41 -1.77 8.52
N ILE A 541 -28.76 -0.89 9.45
CA ILE A 541 -28.72 -1.13 10.89
C ILE A 541 -30.16 -1.26 11.40
N PRO A 542 -30.46 -2.21 12.30
CA PRO A 542 -31.76 -2.27 12.98
C PRO A 542 -32.03 -1.00 13.80
N ARG A 543 -33.30 -0.58 13.89
CA ARG A 543 -33.67 0.63 14.63
C ARG A 543 -33.24 0.53 16.10
N GLY A 544 -32.66 1.62 16.61
CA GLY A 544 -32.28 1.74 18.02
C GLY A 544 -31.09 0.87 18.43
N HIS A 545 -30.34 0.28 17.49
CA HIS A 545 -29.13 -0.50 17.75
C HIS A 545 -27.87 0.28 17.38
N GLN A 546 -26.76 -0.08 18.00
CA GLN A 546 -25.40 0.33 17.65
C GLN A 546 -24.80 -0.62 16.63
N LEU A 547 -23.89 -0.12 15.79
CA LEU A 547 -23.18 -0.94 14.80
C LEU A 547 -21.76 -1.22 15.28
N VAL A 548 -21.44 -2.50 15.48
CA VAL A 548 -20.07 -2.97 15.67
C VAL A 548 -19.58 -3.51 14.33
N LEU A 549 -18.52 -2.89 13.81
CA LEU A 549 -17.93 -3.20 12.52
C LEU A 549 -16.44 -3.53 12.72
N GLY A 550 -16.06 -4.77 12.45
CA GLY A 550 -14.67 -5.18 12.28
C GLY A 550 -14.30 -5.20 10.80
N VAL A 551 -13.21 -4.52 10.43
CA VAL A 551 -12.68 -4.53 9.07
C VAL A 551 -11.26 -5.06 9.11
N ASN A 552 -11.00 -6.15 8.38
CA ASN A 552 -9.68 -6.77 8.24
C ASN A 552 -9.27 -6.79 6.76
N GLY A 553 -7.98 -6.61 6.48
CA GLY A 553 -7.45 -6.55 5.12
C GLY A 553 -5.96 -6.20 5.14
N SER A 554 -5.43 -5.78 3.99
CA SER A 554 -4.03 -5.36 3.85
C SER A 554 -3.74 -4.08 4.67
N PRO A 555 -2.54 -3.91 5.26
CA PRO A 555 -2.15 -2.69 5.98
C PRO A 555 -2.16 -1.42 5.10
N LEU A 556 -2.09 -1.58 3.78
CA LEU A 556 -2.15 -0.49 2.80
C LEU A 556 -3.59 -0.05 2.52
N MET A 557 -4.58 -0.66 3.17
CA MET A 557 -5.97 -0.26 3.05
C MET A 557 -6.37 0.72 4.13
N GLN A 558 -7.18 1.69 3.74
CA GLN A 558 -7.77 2.67 4.64
C GLN A 558 -9.29 2.58 4.56
N MET A 559 -9.95 2.82 5.69
CA MET A 559 -11.40 2.83 5.78
C MET A 559 -11.92 4.17 6.28
N SER A 560 -13.12 4.54 5.83
CA SER A 560 -13.89 5.69 6.31
C SER A 560 -15.37 5.30 6.34
N ILE A 561 -16.12 5.87 7.28
CA ILE A 561 -17.54 5.55 7.44
C ILE A 561 -18.37 6.82 7.37
N PHE A 562 -19.48 6.76 6.65
CA PHE A 562 -20.40 7.87 6.43
C PHE A 562 -21.82 7.48 6.81
N ASP A 563 -22.64 8.47 7.13
CA ASP A 563 -24.08 8.29 7.30
C ASP A 563 -24.82 8.21 5.95
N ALA A 564 -26.16 8.18 5.98
CA ALA A 564 -26.98 8.14 4.77
C ALA A 564 -26.84 9.41 3.89
N GLN A 565 -26.54 10.55 4.49
CA GLN A 565 -26.41 11.85 3.83
C GLN A 565 -24.98 12.08 3.30
N GLY A 566 -24.01 11.27 3.73
CA GLY A 566 -22.60 11.40 3.37
C GLY A 566 -21.79 12.23 4.36
N ASN A 567 -22.31 12.50 5.57
CA ASN A 567 -21.53 13.09 6.64
C ASN A 567 -20.60 12.02 7.24
N LEU A 568 -19.41 12.45 7.62
CA LEU A 568 -18.37 11.57 8.16
C LEU A 568 -18.75 11.12 9.58
N LEU A 569 -18.88 9.81 9.77
CA LEU A 569 -19.04 9.18 11.08
C LEU A 569 -17.68 8.77 11.65
N GLU A 570 -16.78 8.25 10.78
CA GLU A 570 -15.41 7.90 11.14
C GLU A 570 -14.42 8.40 10.08
N PRO A 571 -13.33 9.06 10.50
CA PRO A 571 -12.34 9.57 9.59
C PRO A 571 -11.56 8.45 8.90
N LYS A 572 -11.01 8.81 7.72
CA LYS A 572 -10.13 7.95 6.94
C LYS A 572 -8.93 7.55 7.81
N GLY A 573 -8.68 6.25 7.93
CA GLY A 573 -7.59 5.72 8.73
C GLY A 573 -7.39 4.22 8.51
N PRO A 574 -6.47 3.57 9.25
CA PRO A 574 -6.20 2.15 9.10
C PRO A 574 -7.43 1.30 9.41
N LEU A 575 -7.46 0.09 8.83
CA LEU A 575 -8.49 -0.91 9.12
C LEU A 575 -8.46 -1.27 10.61
N ARG A 576 -9.62 -1.19 11.27
CA ARG A 576 -9.77 -1.41 12.71
C ARG A 576 -11.20 -1.85 13.03
N VAL A 577 -11.42 -2.24 14.28
CA VAL A 577 -12.77 -2.45 14.81
C VAL A 577 -13.32 -1.11 15.29
N VAL A 578 -14.55 -0.79 14.88
CA VAL A 578 -15.27 0.42 15.28
C VAL A 578 -16.61 0.04 15.86
N SER A 579 -16.99 0.69 16.97
CA SER A 579 -18.34 0.68 17.48
C SER A 579 -18.96 2.06 17.28
N LEU A 580 -19.95 2.13 16.39
CA LEU A 580 -20.72 3.33 16.12
C LEU A 580 -21.95 3.34 17.01
N GLY A 581 -22.23 4.49 17.63
CA GLY A 581 -23.48 4.74 18.34
C GLY A 581 -24.72 4.62 17.44
N VAL A 582 -25.87 5.11 17.92
CA VAL A 582 -27.10 5.08 17.11
C VAL A 582 -26.93 5.97 15.88
N VAL A 583 -26.82 5.35 14.71
CA VAL A 583 -26.57 6.05 13.44
C VAL A 583 -27.86 6.69 12.90
N PRO A 584 -27.85 8.00 12.57
CA PRO A 584 -28.99 8.68 11.94
C PRO A 584 -29.46 7.97 10.66
N GLY A 585 -30.77 7.76 10.53
CA GLY A 585 -31.34 7.06 9.37
C GLY A 585 -31.15 5.54 9.35
N ASN A 586 -30.46 4.96 10.35
CA ASN A 586 -30.15 3.53 10.47
C ASN A 586 -29.43 2.96 9.22
N GLN A 587 -28.64 3.80 8.56
CA GLN A 587 -27.85 3.43 7.40
C GLN A 587 -26.45 4.02 7.53
N ALA A 588 -25.45 3.22 7.18
CA ALA A 588 -24.06 3.64 7.12
C ALA A 588 -23.46 3.20 5.78
N GLN A 589 -22.45 3.93 5.31
CA GLN A 589 -21.71 3.64 4.09
C GLN A 589 -20.24 3.49 4.48
N LEU A 590 -19.70 2.28 4.36
CA LEU A 590 -18.30 1.98 4.59
C LEU A 590 -17.55 2.11 3.26
N LEU A 591 -16.60 3.04 3.17
CA LEU A 591 -15.71 3.18 2.03
C LEU A 591 -14.33 2.66 2.42
N ILE A 592 -13.81 1.71 1.64
CA ILE A 592 -12.46 1.18 1.78
C ILE A 592 -11.67 1.48 0.52
N SER A 593 -10.48 2.05 0.68
CA SER A 593 -9.51 2.29 -0.39
C SER A 593 -8.27 1.44 -0.17
N ASN A 594 -7.77 0.80 -1.22
CA ASN A 594 -6.50 0.09 -1.25
C ASN A 594 -5.45 1.00 -1.88
N GLU A 595 -4.51 1.50 -1.07
CA GLU A 595 -3.37 2.30 -1.54
C GLU A 595 -2.17 1.42 -1.94
N GLY A 596 -2.37 0.10 -1.94
CA GLY A 596 -1.37 -0.88 -2.37
C GLY A 596 -1.34 -1.10 -3.88
N VAL A 597 -0.20 -1.63 -4.34
CA VAL A 597 0.08 -1.92 -5.76
C VAL A 597 -0.44 -3.28 -6.24
N ALA A 598 -1.10 -4.05 -5.37
CA ALA A 598 -1.68 -5.35 -5.69
C ALA A 598 -3.14 -5.45 -5.20
N PRO A 599 -3.99 -6.23 -5.88
CA PRO A 599 -5.33 -6.55 -5.38
C PRO A 599 -5.22 -7.33 -4.07
N ALA A 600 -6.18 -7.12 -3.17
CA ALA A 600 -6.21 -7.81 -1.89
C ALA A 600 -7.64 -8.00 -1.38
N PHE A 601 -7.82 -9.05 -0.57
CA PHE A 601 -9.11 -9.34 0.05
C PHE A 601 -9.32 -8.52 1.32
N ILE A 602 -10.56 -8.11 1.51
CA ILE A 602 -11.07 -7.59 2.77
C ILE A 602 -12.08 -8.56 3.37
N THR A 603 -12.15 -8.57 4.69
CA THR A 603 -13.15 -9.30 5.47
C THR A 603 -13.82 -8.34 6.43
N LEU A 604 -15.13 -8.21 6.29
CA LEU A 604 -16.01 -7.40 7.12
C LEU A 604 -16.74 -8.29 8.11
N SER A 605 -16.78 -7.91 9.38
CA SER A 605 -17.59 -8.54 10.42
C SER A 605 -18.54 -7.50 11.00
N LEU A 606 -19.86 -7.69 10.82
CA LEU A 606 -20.89 -6.74 11.22
C LEU A 606 -21.81 -7.34 12.28
N ARG A 607 -22.04 -6.62 13.37
CA ARG A 607 -23.00 -6.99 14.42
C ARG A 607 -23.79 -5.76 14.85
N ALA A 608 -25.08 -5.93 15.13
CA ALA A 608 -25.88 -4.90 15.76
C ALA A 608 -26.04 -5.21 17.26
N ASP A 609 -25.64 -4.27 18.12
CA ASP A 609 -25.73 -4.43 19.57
C ASP A 609 -26.76 -3.44 20.14
N PRO A 610 -27.48 -3.79 21.23
CA PRO A 610 -28.31 -2.82 21.92
C PRO A 610 -27.44 -1.69 22.50
N PRO A 611 -27.95 -0.46 22.61
CA PRO A 611 -27.21 0.64 23.21
C PRO A 611 -26.89 0.31 24.67
N PRO A 612 -25.73 0.76 25.19
CA PRO A 612 -25.36 0.51 26.57
C PRO A 612 -26.45 1.09 27.50
N PRO A 613 -26.78 0.39 28.59
CA PRO A 613 -27.76 0.89 29.56
C PRO A 613 -27.29 2.25 30.08
N VAL A 614 -28.20 3.24 30.06
CA VAL A 614 -27.94 4.54 30.68
C VAL A 614 -27.62 4.29 32.15
N PRO A 615 -26.48 4.77 32.69
CA PRO A 615 -26.19 4.59 34.10
C PRO A 615 -27.32 5.21 34.93
N SER A 616 -27.94 4.39 35.79
CA SER A 616 -28.92 4.86 36.76
C SER A 616 -28.30 5.98 37.60
N PRO A 617 -29.02 7.07 37.91
CA PRO A 617 -28.57 8.04 38.90
C PRO A 617 -28.17 7.30 40.19
N PRO A 618 -27.08 7.71 40.87
CA PRO A 618 -26.66 7.03 42.09
C PRO A 618 -27.81 7.05 43.10
N GLU A 619 -28.21 5.85 43.54
CA GLU A 619 -29.15 5.69 44.65
C GLU A 619 -28.61 6.46 45.88
N PRO A 620 -29.46 7.19 46.61
CA PRO A 620 -29.01 7.92 47.79
C PRO A 620 -28.49 6.92 48.81
N ALA A 621 -27.22 7.10 49.20
CA ALA A 621 -26.51 6.26 50.14
C ALA A 621 -27.38 5.92 51.37
N GLU A 622 -27.57 4.62 51.61
CA GLU A 622 -28.17 4.10 52.82
C GLU A 622 -27.39 4.64 54.04
N ARG A 623 -28.14 5.16 55.00
CA ARG A 623 -27.58 5.68 56.26
C ARG A 623 -26.92 4.52 57.02
N PRO A 624 -25.73 4.73 57.61
CA PRO A 624 -25.13 3.71 58.46
C PRO A 624 -25.96 3.52 59.74
N GLU A 625 -26.25 2.26 60.08
CA GLU A 625 -26.79 1.85 61.38
C GLU A 625 -25.78 2.12 62.52
N PRO A 626 -26.24 2.37 63.76
CA PRO A 626 -25.40 2.93 64.81
C PRO A 626 -24.55 1.86 65.53
N GLU A 627 -23.24 2.07 65.58
CA GLU A 627 -22.34 1.33 66.47
C GLU A 627 -22.62 1.68 67.94
N SER A 628 -22.78 0.64 68.75
CA SER A 628 -22.96 0.66 70.20
C SER A 628 -21.75 1.26 70.92
N GLN A 629 -21.96 2.34 71.67
CA GLN A 629 -20.98 2.87 72.63
C GLN A 629 -21.04 2.08 73.97
N PRO A 630 -19.90 1.82 74.63
CA PRO A 630 -19.86 1.44 76.04
C PRO A 630 -19.96 2.67 76.97
N GLU A 631 -20.62 2.47 78.10
CA GLU A 631 -21.02 3.45 79.13
C GLU A 631 -19.92 4.41 79.63
N GLU A 632 -20.30 5.69 79.79
CA GLU A 632 -19.62 6.72 80.60
C GLU A 632 -19.69 6.37 82.10
N THR A 633 -18.73 6.74 82.95
CA THR A 633 -18.65 8.02 83.70
C THR A 633 -17.46 8.03 84.68
N PRO A 634 -17.11 9.14 85.41
CA PRO A 634 -17.27 10.58 85.13
C PRO A 634 -16.01 11.42 85.48
N SER A 635 -15.88 12.66 84.97
CA SER A 635 -15.70 13.88 85.79
C SER A 635 -15.31 15.16 85.01
N ARG A 636 -16.14 16.19 85.23
CA ARG A 636 -15.89 17.65 85.39
C ARG A 636 -15.25 18.51 84.28
N GLN A 637 -16.13 19.40 83.76
CA GLN A 637 -16.03 20.89 83.68
C GLN A 637 -14.89 21.55 82.89
N GLN A 638 -15.23 22.31 81.82
CA GLN A 638 -15.04 23.78 81.67
C GLN A 638 -15.34 24.30 80.23
N PRO A 639 -15.46 25.62 79.97
CA PRO A 639 -16.48 26.20 79.07
C PRO A 639 -16.00 26.81 77.72
N SER A 640 -16.97 26.91 76.81
CA SER A 640 -17.34 27.93 75.79
C SER A 640 -16.36 28.92 75.10
N ALA A 641 -16.64 29.09 73.78
CA ALA A 641 -16.59 30.28 72.88
C ALA A 641 -15.35 30.49 71.96
N PRO A 642 -15.41 31.27 70.83
CA PRO A 642 -16.53 31.75 69.99
C PRO A 642 -16.32 31.63 68.44
N VAL A 643 -17.31 32.09 67.66
CA VAL A 643 -17.47 32.12 66.17
C VAL A 643 -17.12 33.51 65.58
N THR A 644 -16.61 33.61 64.34
CA THR A 644 -16.86 34.71 63.33
C THR A 644 -16.34 34.35 61.90
N PRO A 645 -16.68 35.07 60.78
CA PRO A 645 -17.33 34.47 59.60
C PRO A 645 -16.71 34.82 58.20
N GLU A 646 -17.43 34.39 57.15
CA GLU A 646 -17.22 34.38 55.68
C GLU A 646 -17.29 35.75 54.94
N PRO A 647 -16.82 35.84 53.66
CA PRO A 647 -17.31 36.84 52.70
C PRO A 647 -17.72 36.30 51.29
N ASP A 648 -18.40 37.19 50.54
CA ASP A 648 -19.41 36.98 49.49
C ASP A 648 -18.96 37.25 48.02
N GLN A 649 -19.78 36.87 47.03
CA GLN A 649 -19.56 36.75 45.58
C GLN A 649 -19.78 38.03 44.72
N ARG A 650 -19.13 38.17 43.53
CA ARG A 650 -19.62 38.97 42.35
C ARG A 650 -19.12 38.48 40.95
N ARG A 651 -19.97 38.72 39.94
CA ARG A 651 -20.02 38.33 38.48
C ARG A 651 -18.91 38.85 37.52
N PRO A 652 -18.79 38.30 36.28
CA PRO A 652 -17.97 38.83 35.17
C PRO A 652 -18.78 39.55 34.04
N PRO A 653 -18.15 40.38 33.15
CA PRO A 653 -18.83 41.09 32.04
C PRO A 653 -18.52 40.57 30.60
N GLN A 654 -19.32 41.03 29.63
CA GLN A 654 -19.35 40.75 28.17
C GLN A 654 -18.74 41.89 27.29
N PRO A 655 -18.54 41.70 25.96
CA PRO A 655 -17.61 42.48 25.10
C PRO A 655 -18.25 43.56 24.18
N GLN A 656 -17.43 44.49 23.64
CA GLN A 656 -17.81 45.47 22.59
C GLN A 656 -16.71 45.68 21.51
N ALA A 657 -17.14 46.24 20.37
CA ALA A 657 -16.65 46.13 18.98
C ALA A 657 -15.71 47.31 18.50
N PRO A 658 -15.25 47.37 17.21
CA PRO A 658 -14.03 48.07 16.76
C PRO A 658 -14.22 49.49 16.20
N SER A 659 -13.10 50.23 15.99
CA SER A 659 -13.01 51.58 15.38
C SER A 659 -12.16 51.60 14.08
N PRO A 660 -12.33 52.59 13.17
CA PRO A 660 -11.99 52.52 11.74
C PRO A 660 -10.65 53.21 11.34
N PRO A 661 -10.23 53.21 10.05
CA PRO A 661 -8.83 53.42 9.64
C PRO A 661 -8.49 54.86 9.24
N GLU A 662 -7.26 55.30 9.49
CA GLU A 662 -6.71 56.57 9.00
C GLU A 662 -5.83 56.39 7.75
N SER A 663 -6.05 57.31 6.82
CA SER A 663 -5.45 57.48 5.50
C SER A 663 -4.18 58.35 5.57
N VAL A 664 -3.18 58.01 4.76
CA VAL A 664 -1.93 58.79 4.59
C VAL A 664 -1.75 59.19 3.13
N SER A 665 -1.54 60.48 2.86
CA SER A 665 -0.90 61.09 1.68
C SER A 665 -0.70 62.60 1.93
N PRO A 666 0.07 63.37 1.13
CA PRO A 666 1.54 63.40 1.05
C PRO A 666 2.10 64.85 1.17
N GLN A 667 3.43 65.04 1.34
CA GLN A 667 4.31 66.05 0.68
C GLN A 667 5.53 66.52 1.50
N ALA A 668 6.68 66.42 0.82
CA ALA A 668 7.79 67.38 0.68
C ALA A 668 8.41 68.09 1.91
N ARG A 669 9.69 67.77 2.16
CA ARG A 669 10.80 68.72 1.96
C ARG A 669 12.13 68.00 1.76
#